data_AF-A0A832DEJ7-F1
#
_entry.id   AF-A0A832DEJ7-F1
#
_cell.length_a   1.000
_cell.length_b   1.000
_cell.length_c   1.000
_cell.angle_alpha   90.00
_cell.angle_beta   90.00
_cell.angle_gamma   90.00
#
_symmetry.space_group_name_H-M   'P 1'
#
loop_
_entity.id
_entity.type
_entity.pdbx_description
1 polymer ?
#
loop_
_entity_poly.entity_id
_entity_poly.type
_entity_poly.pdbx_seq_one_letter_code
_entity_poly.pdbx_strand_id
1 'polypeptide(L)'
;MKKLKIFITVITLLFLVYPHSSFANYEGDQKDKGRKPKLQKVLADPVMSLMNINNASMWVNDNGFHDWVIGGGWNGAFPIGTTVGAIFAEGIVWGGLVNDGNAPVVRVNGNTYGSGTNAITRLFRVRPDYARADLRNDAATFFQVPPASITDADIQVIKDQYAKDWNEWPADKGAPFDDKNGNGIYEPAVDIPGIPGASQTIFIQYDDSGSEGNYGSPPIGLEVSETYWAYAVTGPLANVIFKKVNFIYKGTPNSAPGSTIDSMYIVQWADPDVGNSTDDFAGCDTVLNLGYAYSSKATDATYAGIGLPPAAVGYDFLSGVSKFTGNPDDSAIVDLKWKKGYKYVNRKPMSSFVYFAAGGSWSDPSFNYNGTLQFYNLMRGKLPEPRYPSGNDFPPEVVDYAPDGTFLLAGDPVFGIGKIDGKKEGPGDRRIMVTNGPISLSLGDTAQVVLALVYGMGKNNLSSISAMKFNDQFAQFAFDQLFDVPVMPTPDVSSIQLDGKVSISWSNDEEVKNAIENQPHGPYAFEGYAVYQLPAGSVDIKDPKAVRVAIFDVVNGVSVLSDKFLDEATGLIYSKPVAFLDNTKGLQRYLILDKDYINNKGLINGQSYTFAVTAVAYNNDPGLPANILESAPAILNVVPQSTKPGVRYNSIVGDTIKANHTTGLSDGSVFAVVVDPSKLKGHSYKVTFSETVDGTVWNLIDVTENRVVLANQHNQSGDDDYAIVDGMLVKVVGPPFAGVKDWDIPNGTRRFTWAGGADGLHFEGFNGALGYASPRSVFDDGVMIVTPPELKNVLLKLASVNFTDDYNPPIDPNDPNVSYGYRYLRRASQPPAKPEFAPYILNPTGGYAFQEFAKNVPLSAWNVDDPNNPKRLAVGFLENNAANGLVDGKYWPGNHNNYDNVDGNGPREWLFIFDAPYSETSDPVMATEIIGSDARVMYFATWARRGAAVFSPGTSGEDEFLILANKVNSVADEFTFTTPKPSYDPNLAKSDLEKINVFPNPYYGYQYRETAPNNKYVTFSHLPEKAVIRIFDLSGVLVRTINHNSTNQFETWDLQNDNNYPVASGVYIVYIDLPDFGQTKILKLAIINEQQMLKVY
;
A
#
# COMPACT_ATOMS: atom_id res chain seq x y z
N MET A 1 -58.45 -48.58 -14.13
CA MET A 1 -57.76 -47.26 -14.30
C MET A 1 -57.32 -46.56 -13.02
N LYS A 2 -57.77 -46.92 -11.79
CA LYS A 2 -57.20 -46.37 -10.54
C LYS A 2 -55.93 -47.06 -10.01
N LYS A 3 -55.70 -48.35 -10.35
CA LYS A 3 -54.49 -49.09 -9.92
C LYS A 3 -53.22 -48.79 -10.75
N LEU A 4 -53.36 -48.28 -11.98
CA LEU A 4 -52.22 -47.94 -12.84
C LEU A 4 -51.60 -46.56 -12.52
N LYS A 5 -52.41 -45.61 -12.01
CA LYS A 5 -51.89 -44.31 -11.56
C LYS A 5 -51.15 -44.39 -10.22
N ILE A 6 -51.57 -45.26 -9.30
CA ILE A 6 -50.86 -45.48 -8.03
C ILE A 6 -49.52 -46.21 -8.25
N PHE A 7 -49.46 -47.14 -9.22
CA PHE A 7 -48.22 -47.84 -9.55
C PHE A 7 -47.18 -46.94 -10.25
N ILE A 8 -47.62 -45.99 -11.08
CA ILE A 8 -46.73 -45.01 -11.72
C ILE A 8 -46.25 -43.96 -10.71
N THR A 9 -47.12 -43.44 -9.82
CA THR A 9 -46.71 -42.45 -8.81
C THR A 9 -45.76 -43.02 -7.75
N VAL A 10 -45.87 -44.31 -7.38
CA VAL A 10 -44.92 -44.94 -6.44
C VAL A 10 -43.56 -45.21 -7.10
N ILE A 11 -43.52 -45.51 -8.40
CA ILE A 11 -42.25 -45.65 -9.14
C ILE A 11 -41.59 -44.29 -9.38
N THR A 12 -42.33 -43.21 -9.61
CA THR A 12 -41.74 -41.86 -9.76
C THR A 12 -41.24 -41.28 -8.43
N LEU A 13 -41.81 -41.64 -7.28
CA LEU A 13 -41.30 -41.22 -5.96
C LEU A 13 -40.08 -42.02 -5.46
N LEU A 14 -39.88 -43.26 -5.94
CA LEU A 14 -38.69 -44.06 -5.62
C LEU A 14 -37.44 -43.67 -6.42
N PHE A 15 -37.58 -42.85 -7.48
CA PHE A 15 -36.46 -42.30 -8.26
C PHE A 15 -36.01 -40.90 -7.81
N LEU A 16 -36.67 -40.27 -6.83
CA LEU A 16 -36.35 -38.90 -6.35
C LEU A 16 -35.59 -38.88 -5.01
N VAL A 17 -35.36 -40.03 -4.37
CA VAL A 17 -34.66 -40.10 -3.07
C VAL A 17 -33.72 -41.30 -3.04
N TYR A 18 -32.75 -41.36 -3.95
CA TYR A 18 -31.51 -42.14 -3.80
C TYR A 18 -30.52 -41.62 -4.86
N PRO A 19 -29.31 -41.15 -4.49
CA PRO A 19 -28.28 -40.87 -5.48
C PRO A 19 -27.95 -42.18 -6.21
N HIS A 20 -28.21 -42.20 -7.52
CA HIS A 20 -27.76 -43.26 -8.41
C HIS A 20 -26.24 -43.18 -8.54
N SER A 21 -25.54 -43.87 -7.64
CA SER A 21 -24.15 -44.26 -7.84
C SER A 21 -24.11 -45.44 -8.81
N SER A 22 -24.10 -45.13 -10.11
CA SER A 22 -23.70 -46.07 -11.16
C SER A 22 -22.18 -46.17 -11.13
N PHE A 23 -21.65 -46.99 -10.23
CA PHE A 23 -20.21 -47.26 -10.18
C PHE A 23 -19.76 -47.99 -11.43
N ALA A 24 -18.71 -47.47 -12.08
CA ALA A 24 -17.89 -48.20 -13.02
C ALA A 24 -17.30 -49.45 -12.32
N ASN A 25 -17.27 -50.58 -13.04
CA ASN A 25 -16.74 -51.83 -12.53
C ASN A 25 -15.21 -51.74 -12.41
N TYR A 26 -14.72 -51.43 -11.21
CA TYR A 26 -13.35 -51.67 -10.80
C TYR A 26 -13.17 -53.16 -10.45
N GLU A 27 -12.34 -53.88 -11.22
CA GLU A 27 -11.90 -55.24 -10.89
C GLU A 27 -10.70 -55.18 -9.94
N GLY A 28 -10.99 -54.95 -8.66
CA GLY A 28 -10.06 -55.09 -7.54
C GLY A 28 -10.77 -55.72 -6.33
N ASP A 29 -10.00 -56.37 -5.47
CA ASP A 29 -10.45 -57.37 -4.50
C ASP A 29 -11.57 -56.86 -3.57
N GLN A 30 -12.61 -57.70 -3.37
CA GLN A 30 -13.92 -57.27 -2.86
C GLN A 30 -13.97 -56.90 -1.35
N LYS A 31 -12.87 -57.04 -0.60
CA LYS A 31 -12.91 -56.97 0.87
C LYS A 31 -12.72 -55.59 1.51
N ASP A 32 -12.21 -54.60 0.78
CA ASP A 32 -11.90 -53.28 1.35
C ASP A 32 -12.69 -52.10 0.74
N LYS A 33 -13.78 -52.39 0.00
CA LYS A 33 -14.66 -51.36 -0.57
C LYS A 33 -15.20 -50.38 0.50
N GLY A 34 -14.80 -49.11 0.40
CA GLY A 34 -15.53 -47.98 0.98
C GLY A 34 -15.41 -47.75 2.49
N ARG A 35 -14.35 -48.22 3.16
CA ARG A 35 -14.09 -47.81 4.55
C ARG A 35 -13.61 -46.36 4.56
N LYS A 36 -14.53 -45.44 4.89
CA LYS A 36 -14.23 -44.06 5.30
C LYS A 36 -13.05 -44.06 6.28
N PRO A 37 -12.02 -43.22 6.10
CA PRO A 37 -11.18 -42.84 7.22
C PRO A 37 -12.10 -42.21 8.27
N LYS A 38 -12.14 -42.80 9.48
CA LYS A 38 -12.70 -42.06 10.61
C LYS A 38 -11.72 -40.90 10.85
N LEU A 39 -12.18 -39.65 10.74
CA LEU A 39 -11.49 -38.51 11.36
C LEU A 39 -11.15 -38.93 12.80
N GLN A 40 -9.87 -39.17 13.07
CA GLN A 40 -9.47 -39.64 14.39
C GLN A 40 -9.61 -38.47 15.36
N LYS A 41 -10.34 -38.69 16.44
CA LYS A 41 -10.59 -37.71 17.51
C LYS A 41 -9.35 -37.41 18.38
N VAL A 42 -8.13 -37.70 17.94
CA VAL A 42 -6.93 -37.57 18.78
C VAL A 42 -5.87 -36.73 18.04
N LEU A 43 -5.87 -35.44 18.34
CA LEU A 43 -4.97 -34.41 17.80
C LEU A 43 -3.60 -34.43 18.48
N ALA A 44 -2.88 -35.54 18.34
CA ALA A 44 -1.48 -35.60 18.71
C ALA A 44 -0.62 -35.57 17.44
N ASP A 45 -0.79 -36.55 16.55
CA ASP A 45 -0.05 -36.67 15.30
C ASP A 45 -1.05 -36.92 14.16
N PRO A 46 -1.65 -35.85 13.59
CA PRO A 46 -2.68 -36.01 12.60
C PRO A 46 -2.11 -36.63 11.32
N VAL A 47 -2.73 -37.73 10.86
CA VAL A 47 -2.43 -38.33 9.54
C VAL A 47 -2.92 -37.46 8.37
N MET A 48 -3.79 -36.49 8.67
CA MET A 48 -4.38 -35.58 7.70
C MET A 48 -4.65 -34.22 8.33
N SER A 49 -4.42 -33.14 7.59
CA SER A 49 -4.71 -31.77 8.00
C SER A 49 -5.13 -30.90 6.83
N LEU A 50 -5.31 -29.61 7.06
CA LEU A 50 -6.01 -28.71 6.15
C LEU A 50 -5.29 -27.35 6.01
N MET A 51 -5.11 -26.91 4.76
CA MET A 51 -4.84 -25.52 4.38
C MET A 51 -6.18 -24.79 4.19
N ASN A 52 -6.43 -23.69 4.88
CA ASN A 52 -7.73 -22.99 4.88
C ASN A 52 -7.64 -21.52 5.31
N ILE A 53 -6.47 -20.89 5.13
CA ILE A 53 -6.22 -19.50 5.52
C ILE A 53 -6.67 -18.48 4.46
N ASN A 54 -6.90 -18.94 3.23
CA ASN A 54 -7.27 -18.13 2.07
C ASN A 54 -8.72 -18.46 1.62
N ASN A 55 -9.11 -18.10 0.40
CA ASN A 55 -10.47 -18.34 -0.13
C ASN A 55 -10.72 -19.79 -0.59
N ALA A 56 -9.72 -20.67 -0.51
CA ALA A 56 -9.84 -22.09 -0.84
C ALA A 56 -9.46 -22.94 0.37
N SER A 57 -9.85 -24.21 0.35
CA SER A 57 -9.29 -25.18 1.28
C SER A 57 -8.69 -26.37 0.54
N MET A 58 -7.73 -27.05 1.14
CA MET A 58 -7.06 -28.24 0.60
C MET A 58 -6.64 -29.16 1.75
N TRP A 59 -7.03 -30.43 1.66
CA TRP A 59 -6.73 -31.44 2.68
C TRP A 59 -5.50 -32.27 2.29
N VAL A 60 -4.54 -32.40 3.20
CA VAL A 60 -3.24 -33.03 2.95
C VAL A 60 -3.03 -34.19 3.92
N ASN A 61 -2.68 -35.37 3.42
CA ASN A 61 -2.23 -36.49 4.24
C ASN A 61 -0.71 -36.46 4.48
N ASP A 62 -0.24 -37.11 5.55
CA ASP A 62 1.18 -37.24 5.90
C ASP A 62 2.03 -37.99 4.86
N ASN A 63 1.41 -38.82 4.02
CA ASN A 63 2.03 -39.51 2.90
C ASN A 63 1.96 -38.73 1.56
N GLY A 64 1.42 -37.51 1.55
CA GLY A 64 1.33 -36.64 0.37
C GLY A 64 0.14 -36.91 -0.54
N PHE A 65 -0.81 -37.75 -0.12
CA PHE A 65 -2.08 -37.94 -0.84
C PHE A 65 -3.13 -36.90 -0.41
N HIS A 66 -3.96 -36.44 -1.35
CA HIS A 66 -5.02 -35.46 -1.13
C HIS A 66 -6.38 -36.12 -1.34
N ASP A 67 -7.03 -36.53 -0.24
CA ASP A 67 -8.27 -37.32 -0.24
C ASP A 67 -9.53 -36.43 -0.36
N TRP A 68 -10.67 -36.97 -0.81
CA TRP A 68 -11.93 -36.24 -1.04
C TRP A 68 -12.74 -36.09 0.26
N VAL A 69 -12.41 -35.06 1.03
CA VAL A 69 -12.92 -34.86 2.38
C VAL A 69 -14.22 -34.05 2.44
N ILE A 70 -14.36 -33.00 1.62
CA ILE A 70 -15.51 -32.09 1.61
C ILE A 70 -16.68 -32.72 0.87
N GLY A 71 -17.85 -32.79 1.52
CA GLY A 71 -19.07 -33.35 0.93
C GLY A 71 -18.97 -34.84 0.54
N GLY A 72 -17.83 -35.49 0.81
CA GLY A 72 -17.48 -36.81 0.30
C GLY A 72 -17.19 -36.84 -1.21
N GLY A 73 -16.89 -35.69 -1.83
CA GLY A 73 -16.66 -35.58 -3.27
C GLY A 73 -15.59 -34.58 -3.70
N TRP A 74 -14.95 -33.85 -2.78
CA TRP A 74 -13.85 -32.94 -3.14
C TRP A 74 -12.77 -32.93 -2.08
N ASN A 75 -11.51 -32.83 -2.49
CA ASN A 75 -10.40 -32.64 -1.58
C ASN A 75 -10.54 -31.34 -0.81
N GLY A 76 -10.97 -30.28 -1.48
CA GLY A 76 -11.02 -28.94 -0.94
C GLY A 76 -12.32 -28.24 -1.28
N ALA A 77 -12.66 -27.17 -0.55
CA ALA A 77 -13.80 -26.32 -0.87
C ALA A 77 -13.32 -25.05 -1.60
N PHE A 78 -14.05 -24.65 -2.64
CA PHE A 78 -13.86 -23.34 -3.26
C PHE A 78 -15.20 -22.79 -3.75
N PRO A 79 -15.69 -21.65 -3.22
CA PRO A 79 -15.08 -20.85 -2.16
C PRO A 79 -15.06 -21.58 -0.81
N ILE A 80 -14.12 -21.21 0.06
CA ILE A 80 -13.99 -21.75 1.41
C ILE A 80 -15.29 -21.61 2.21
N GLY A 81 -15.59 -22.61 3.04
CA GLY A 81 -16.81 -22.65 3.85
C GLY A 81 -18.05 -23.15 3.11
N THR A 82 -17.96 -23.41 1.80
CA THR A 82 -19.00 -24.12 1.04
C THR A 82 -18.82 -25.63 1.13
N THR A 83 -19.81 -26.37 0.64
CA THR A 83 -19.79 -27.84 0.56
C THR A 83 -19.39 -28.35 -0.83
N VAL A 84 -18.77 -27.51 -1.66
CA VAL A 84 -18.45 -27.76 -3.08
C VAL A 84 -16.99 -27.39 -3.34
N GLY A 85 -16.33 -28.15 -4.19
CA GLY A 85 -14.95 -27.95 -4.60
C GLY A 85 -14.76 -28.08 -6.11
N ALA A 86 -13.49 -28.05 -6.53
CA ALA A 86 -13.12 -28.23 -7.93
C ALA A 86 -12.08 -29.36 -8.16
N ILE A 87 -11.59 -29.99 -7.10
CA ILE A 87 -10.63 -31.09 -7.17
C ILE A 87 -11.20 -32.25 -6.35
N PHE A 88 -11.36 -33.41 -6.97
CA PHE A 88 -11.75 -34.64 -6.29
C PHE A 88 -10.56 -35.19 -5.49
N ALA A 89 -9.46 -35.47 -6.17
CA ALA A 89 -8.21 -35.98 -5.60
C ALA A 89 -7.00 -35.46 -6.37
N GLU A 90 -5.84 -35.40 -5.71
CA GLU A 90 -4.60 -34.97 -6.35
C GLU A 90 -3.35 -35.55 -5.67
N GLY A 91 -2.19 -35.37 -6.31
CA GLY A 91 -0.90 -35.79 -5.76
C GLY A 91 0.26 -35.59 -6.72
N ILE A 92 1.48 -35.73 -6.19
CA ILE A 92 2.69 -35.78 -7.03
C ILE A 92 2.93 -37.22 -7.48
N VAL A 93 3.19 -37.38 -8.77
CA VAL A 93 3.55 -38.64 -9.42
C VAL A 93 4.87 -38.47 -10.14
N TRP A 94 5.71 -39.49 -10.14
CA TRP A 94 6.99 -39.47 -10.85
C TRP A 94 7.27 -40.80 -11.51
N GLY A 95 8.12 -40.78 -12.53
CA GLY A 95 8.55 -42.00 -13.20
C GLY A 95 9.79 -41.79 -14.04
N GLY A 96 10.63 -42.81 -14.12
CA GLY A 96 11.90 -42.77 -14.84
C GLY A 96 12.47 -44.16 -15.11
N LEU A 97 13.52 -44.19 -15.91
CA LEU A 97 14.30 -45.40 -16.19
C LEU A 97 15.38 -45.56 -15.11
N VAL A 98 15.18 -46.50 -14.20
CA VAL A 98 16.04 -46.70 -13.04
C VAL A 98 17.08 -47.77 -13.34
N ASN A 99 18.34 -47.40 -13.22
CA ASN A 99 19.49 -48.31 -13.22
C ASN A 99 20.09 -48.33 -11.82
N ASP A 100 19.85 -49.41 -11.06
CA ASP A 100 20.33 -49.57 -9.69
C ASP A 100 21.46 -50.60 -9.55
N GLY A 101 22.08 -50.98 -10.67
CA GLY A 101 23.04 -52.09 -10.77
C GLY A 101 22.49 -53.31 -11.51
N ASN A 102 21.18 -53.33 -11.79
CA ASN A 102 20.52 -54.29 -12.68
C ASN A 102 20.21 -53.69 -14.06
N ALA A 103 19.64 -54.50 -14.97
CA ALA A 103 19.15 -53.99 -16.25
C ALA A 103 18.15 -52.83 -16.00
N PRO A 104 18.29 -51.68 -16.70
CA PRO A 104 17.42 -50.53 -16.46
C PRO A 104 15.94 -50.87 -16.70
N VAL A 105 15.09 -50.48 -15.75
CA VAL A 105 13.64 -50.71 -15.80
C VAL A 105 12.87 -49.43 -15.50
N VAL A 106 11.71 -49.27 -16.13
CA VAL A 106 10.81 -48.16 -15.83
C VAL A 106 10.19 -48.39 -14.47
N ARG A 107 10.28 -47.38 -13.60
CA ARG A 107 9.61 -47.35 -12.31
C ARG A 107 8.76 -46.09 -12.23
N VAL A 108 7.53 -46.22 -11.74
CA VAL A 108 6.59 -45.12 -11.51
C VAL A 108 6.08 -45.22 -10.10
N ASN A 109 6.02 -44.09 -9.39
CA ASN A 109 5.39 -44.03 -8.09
C ASN A 109 4.75 -42.65 -7.83
N GLY A 110 4.10 -42.49 -6.68
CA GLY A 110 3.46 -41.27 -6.22
C GLY A 110 2.05 -41.49 -5.70
N ASN A 111 1.24 -40.44 -5.78
CA ASN A 111 -0.12 -40.41 -5.24
C ASN A 111 -1.14 -40.05 -6.34
N THR A 112 -2.15 -40.91 -6.53
CA THR A 112 -3.29 -40.68 -7.44
C THR A 112 -4.63 -41.02 -6.78
N TYR A 113 -5.24 -42.19 -7.03
CA TYR A 113 -6.44 -42.68 -6.30
C TYR A 113 -6.11 -43.42 -5.02
N GLY A 114 -4.82 -43.67 -4.84
CA GLY A 114 -4.23 -44.31 -3.69
C GLY A 114 -2.79 -43.82 -3.58
N SER A 115 -2.14 -44.22 -2.49
CA SER A 115 -0.79 -43.80 -2.19
C SER A 115 0.17 -44.96 -2.38
N GLY A 116 1.20 -44.74 -3.20
CA GLY A 116 2.37 -45.62 -3.28
C GLY A 116 3.49 -45.18 -2.35
N THR A 117 3.20 -44.29 -1.39
CA THR A 117 4.19 -43.66 -0.51
C THR A 117 3.89 -43.96 0.97
N ASN A 118 4.91 -43.81 1.81
CA ASN A 118 4.77 -43.97 3.27
C ASN A 118 5.38 -42.77 3.99
N ALA A 119 4.70 -42.28 5.02
CA ALA A 119 5.17 -41.15 5.82
C ALA A 119 6.49 -41.47 6.53
N ILE A 120 7.47 -40.55 6.44
CA ILE A 120 8.74 -40.59 7.19
C ILE A 120 8.58 -39.84 8.51
N THR A 121 7.92 -38.69 8.46
CA THR A 121 7.58 -37.88 9.64
C THR A 121 6.07 -37.76 9.76
N ARG A 122 5.57 -37.38 10.95
CA ARG A 122 4.19 -36.90 11.06
C ARG A 122 4.00 -35.62 10.21
N LEU A 123 2.75 -35.26 9.97
CA LEU A 123 2.38 -33.97 9.37
C LEU A 123 2.51 -32.84 10.39
N PHE A 124 2.95 -31.67 9.93
CA PHE A 124 3.03 -30.44 10.75
C PHE A 124 2.25 -29.30 10.07
N ARG A 125 1.46 -28.55 10.83
CA ARG A 125 0.72 -27.37 10.37
C ARG A 125 0.94 -26.18 11.32
N VAL A 126 1.44 -25.06 10.80
CA VAL A 126 1.76 -23.85 11.59
C VAL A 126 1.09 -22.60 11.02
N ARG A 127 0.88 -21.63 11.91
CA ARG A 127 0.26 -20.32 11.63
C ARG A 127 0.82 -19.27 12.60
N PRO A 128 1.44 -18.16 12.17
CA PRO A 128 2.07 -17.19 13.07
C PRO A 128 1.16 -16.53 14.11
N ASP A 129 -0.11 -16.32 13.80
CA ASP A 129 -1.09 -15.64 14.66
C ASP A 129 -1.97 -16.59 15.49
N TYR A 130 -1.72 -17.91 15.50
CA TYR A 130 -2.61 -18.92 16.09
C TYR A 130 -3.01 -18.64 17.55
N ALA A 131 -2.10 -18.07 18.35
CA ALA A 131 -2.35 -17.78 19.76
C ALA A 131 -3.43 -16.69 19.95
N ARG A 132 -3.42 -15.67 19.08
CA ARG A 132 -4.26 -14.46 19.18
C ARG A 132 -5.48 -14.46 18.26
N ALA A 133 -5.45 -15.23 17.18
CA ALA A 133 -6.51 -15.27 16.19
C ALA A 133 -7.80 -15.95 16.73
N ASP A 134 -8.94 -15.55 16.17
CA ASP A 134 -10.18 -16.32 16.27
C ASP A 134 -10.12 -17.49 15.26
N LEU A 135 -9.96 -18.70 15.78
CA LEU A 135 -9.85 -19.93 14.98
C LEU A 135 -11.20 -20.64 14.80
N ARG A 136 -12.33 -19.98 15.04
CA ARG A 136 -13.66 -20.59 14.90
C ARG A 136 -13.92 -21.15 13.50
N ASN A 137 -13.59 -20.41 12.44
CA ASN A 137 -13.77 -20.88 11.07
C ASN A 137 -12.77 -21.99 10.69
N ASP A 138 -11.57 -21.96 11.26
CA ASP A 138 -10.57 -23.02 11.08
C ASP A 138 -11.08 -24.33 11.70
N ALA A 139 -11.53 -24.27 12.97
CA ALA A 139 -12.16 -25.38 13.66
C ALA A 139 -13.42 -25.89 12.94
N ALA A 140 -14.29 -24.99 12.47
CA ALA A 140 -15.50 -25.33 11.71
C ALA A 140 -15.18 -26.19 10.49
N THR A 141 -14.18 -25.79 9.71
CA THR A 141 -13.79 -26.49 8.49
C THR A 141 -13.09 -27.81 8.82
N PHE A 142 -12.19 -27.80 9.81
CA PHE A 142 -11.48 -29.01 10.25
C PHE A 142 -12.43 -30.08 10.79
N PHE A 143 -13.43 -29.72 11.58
CA PHE A 143 -14.42 -30.64 12.13
C PHE A 143 -15.63 -30.89 11.20
N GLN A 144 -15.70 -30.19 10.07
CA GLN A 144 -16.82 -30.21 9.12
C GLN A 144 -18.18 -29.93 9.77
N VAL A 145 -18.25 -28.89 10.60
CA VAL A 145 -19.49 -28.42 11.21
C VAL A 145 -19.66 -26.93 10.97
N PRO A 146 -20.89 -26.39 10.98
CA PRO A 146 -21.10 -24.95 10.83
C PRO A 146 -20.36 -24.14 11.92
N PRO A 147 -19.86 -22.92 11.62
CA PRO A 147 -19.16 -22.09 12.62
C PRO A 147 -19.97 -21.80 13.90
N ALA A 148 -21.29 -21.76 13.79
CA ALA A 148 -22.20 -21.61 14.93
C ALA A 148 -22.24 -22.82 15.88
N SER A 149 -21.79 -23.99 15.42
CA SER A 149 -21.71 -25.23 16.20
C SER A 149 -20.37 -25.41 16.92
N ILE A 150 -19.39 -24.54 16.66
CA ILE A 150 -18.07 -24.59 17.28
C ILE A 150 -18.11 -24.08 18.71
N THR A 151 -17.50 -24.81 19.63
CA THR A 151 -17.34 -24.41 21.03
C THR A 151 -15.95 -23.83 21.28
N ASP A 152 -15.76 -23.13 22.40
CA ASP A 152 -14.43 -22.64 22.77
C ASP A 152 -13.43 -23.78 23.03
N ALA A 153 -13.92 -24.97 23.42
CA ALA A 153 -13.10 -26.17 23.55
C ALA A 153 -12.59 -26.67 22.19
N ASP A 154 -13.43 -26.62 21.14
CA ASP A 154 -13.02 -26.99 19.78
C ASP A 154 -11.96 -26.02 19.24
N ILE A 155 -12.10 -24.72 19.52
CA ILE A 155 -11.08 -23.70 19.21
C ILE A 155 -9.78 -24.00 19.94
N GLN A 156 -9.84 -24.33 21.23
CA GLN A 156 -8.66 -24.63 22.04
C GLN A 156 -7.92 -25.86 21.51
N VAL A 157 -8.66 -26.89 21.09
CA VAL A 157 -8.11 -28.10 20.49
C VAL A 157 -7.28 -27.80 19.22
N ILE A 158 -7.74 -26.87 18.38
CA ILE A 158 -6.97 -26.41 17.21
C ILE A 158 -5.74 -25.59 17.63
N LYS A 159 -5.88 -24.70 18.63
CA LYS A 159 -4.75 -23.92 19.17
C LYS A 159 -3.65 -24.81 19.74
N ASP A 160 -4.03 -25.87 20.45
CA ASP A 160 -3.09 -26.82 21.06
C ASP A 160 -2.32 -27.59 19.98
N GLN A 161 -2.98 -28.00 18.89
CA GLN A 161 -2.30 -28.63 17.76
C GLN A 161 -1.29 -27.68 17.08
N TYR A 162 -1.66 -26.41 16.83
CA TYR A 162 -0.72 -25.42 16.30
C TYR A 162 0.46 -25.18 17.25
N ALA A 163 0.21 -25.12 18.56
CA ALA A 163 1.28 -24.96 19.55
C ALA A 163 2.25 -26.16 19.54
N LYS A 164 1.73 -27.38 19.39
CA LYS A 164 2.55 -28.59 19.27
C LYS A 164 3.40 -28.54 17.99
N ASP A 165 2.77 -28.26 16.86
CA ASP A 165 3.44 -28.20 15.55
C ASP A 165 4.48 -27.08 15.48
N TRP A 166 4.24 -25.97 16.17
CA TRP A 166 5.21 -24.91 16.37
C TRP A 166 6.44 -25.41 17.14
N ASN A 167 6.23 -25.97 18.33
CA ASN A 167 7.36 -26.38 19.19
C ASN A 167 8.17 -27.55 18.63
N GLU A 168 7.54 -28.43 17.85
CA GLU A 168 8.16 -29.64 17.27
C GLU A 168 8.50 -29.49 15.78
N TRP A 169 8.50 -28.26 15.26
CA TRP A 169 8.70 -28.01 13.83
C TRP A 169 10.01 -28.65 13.32
N PRO A 170 9.98 -29.48 12.25
CA PRO A 170 11.10 -30.36 11.90
C PRO A 170 12.12 -29.66 11.00
N ALA A 171 12.67 -28.53 11.46
CA ALA A 171 13.65 -27.75 10.70
C ALA A 171 14.94 -28.54 10.42
N ASP A 172 15.34 -29.45 11.32
CA ASP A 172 16.45 -30.38 11.13
C ASP A 172 16.23 -31.40 9.99
N LYS A 173 14.97 -31.55 9.55
CA LYS A 173 14.55 -32.35 8.38
C LYS A 173 14.30 -31.50 7.14
N GLY A 174 14.66 -30.22 7.17
CA GLY A 174 14.56 -29.31 6.02
C GLY A 174 13.23 -28.55 5.93
N ALA A 175 12.40 -28.56 6.97
CA ALA A 175 11.24 -27.67 7.04
C ALA A 175 11.70 -26.20 7.16
N PRO A 176 11.11 -25.28 6.38
CA PRO A 176 11.53 -23.88 6.37
C PRO A 176 11.12 -23.17 7.66
N PHE A 177 11.88 -22.15 8.04
CA PHE A 177 11.56 -21.23 9.13
C PHE A 177 12.21 -19.86 8.84
N ASP A 178 11.65 -18.83 9.45
CA ASP A 178 12.22 -17.48 9.49
C ASP A 178 13.15 -17.37 10.70
N ASP A 179 14.45 -17.46 10.42
CA ASP A 179 15.55 -17.40 11.37
C ASP A 179 15.77 -15.93 11.81
N LYS A 180 15.21 -15.58 12.97
CA LYS A 180 15.21 -14.19 13.47
C LYS A 180 16.56 -13.76 14.02
N ASN A 181 17.38 -14.70 14.46
CA ASN A 181 18.67 -14.40 15.08
C ASN A 181 19.89 -14.73 14.17
N GLY A 182 19.66 -15.39 13.04
CA GLY A 182 20.65 -15.67 12.00
C GLY A 182 21.60 -16.82 12.33
N ASN A 183 21.24 -17.73 13.25
CA ASN A 183 22.11 -18.81 13.70
C ASN A 183 21.92 -20.14 12.93
N GLY A 184 20.89 -20.23 12.08
CA GLY A 184 20.56 -21.41 11.27
C GLY A 184 19.96 -22.58 12.04
N ILE A 185 19.53 -22.40 13.29
CA ILE A 185 18.94 -23.42 14.16
C ILE A 185 17.54 -22.95 14.56
N TYR A 186 16.52 -23.79 14.36
CA TYR A 186 15.17 -23.42 14.75
C TYR A 186 15.00 -23.42 16.28
N GLU A 187 14.64 -22.25 16.81
CA GLU A 187 14.34 -22.03 18.22
C GLU A 187 12.92 -21.48 18.37
N PRO A 188 11.94 -22.24 18.88
CA PRO A 188 10.52 -21.87 18.83
C PRO A 188 10.15 -20.61 19.63
N ALA A 189 11.02 -20.15 20.52
CA ALA A 189 10.85 -18.92 21.28
C ALA A 189 11.34 -17.66 20.55
N VAL A 190 12.15 -17.83 19.49
CA VAL A 190 12.82 -16.75 18.76
C VAL A 190 12.37 -16.72 17.30
N ASP A 191 12.26 -17.89 16.68
CA ASP A 191 12.01 -18.05 15.24
C ASP A 191 10.55 -18.34 14.92
N ILE A 192 10.17 -18.09 13.66
CA ILE A 192 8.82 -18.36 13.15
C ILE A 192 8.88 -19.58 12.22
N PRO A 193 8.26 -20.72 12.56
CA PRO A 193 8.22 -21.90 11.70
C PRO A 193 7.34 -21.66 10.47
N GLY A 194 7.70 -22.30 9.36
CA GLY A 194 6.99 -22.19 8.09
C GLY A 194 7.72 -21.34 7.06
N ILE A 195 7.08 -21.08 5.92
CA ILE A 195 7.64 -20.18 4.90
C ILE A 195 7.66 -18.75 5.46
N PRO A 196 8.80 -18.04 5.45
CA PRO A 196 8.85 -16.65 5.89
C PRO A 196 7.77 -15.79 5.21
N GLY A 197 7.03 -15.03 6.01
CA GLY A 197 5.92 -14.19 5.54
C GLY A 197 4.59 -14.90 5.25
N ALA A 198 4.55 -16.24 5.19
CA ALA A 198 3.31 -16.97 4.95
C ALA A 198 2.37 -16.95 6.16
N SER A 199 1.06 -16.96 5.91
CA SER A 199 0.04 -16.93 6.99
C SER A 199 -0.31 -18.31 7.52
N GLN A 200 -0.12 -19.37 6.72
CA GLN A 200 -0.25 -20.76 7.15
C GLN A 200 0.76 -21.61 6.35
N THR A 201 1.37 -22.60 6.99
CA THR A 201 2.28 -23.54 6.32
C THR A 201 2.00 -24.97 6.79
N ILE A 202 2.05 -25.93 5.86
CA ILE A 202 2.05 -27.37 6.14
C ILE A 202 3.35 -27.96 5.62
N PHE A 203 3.96 -28.85 6.39
CA PHE A 203 5.14 -29.63 6.00
C PHE A 203 4.90 -31.12 6.19
N ILE A 204 5.26 -31.90 5.17
CA ILE A 204 5.23 -33.37 5.18
C ILE A 204 6.49 -33.95 4.55
N GLN A 205 6.85 -35.16 4.97
CA GLN A 205 7.97 -35.91 4.41
C GLN A 205 7.61 -37.40 4.32
N TYR A 206 7.84 -38.01 3.16
CA TYR A 206 7.47 -39.38 2.85
C TYR A 206 8.45 -40.05 1.88
N ASP A 207 8.46 -41.38 1.82
CA ASP A 207 9.25 -42.16 0.86
C ASP A 207 8.37 -42.95 -0.12
N ASP A 208 9.04 -43.56 -1.09
CA ASP A 208 8.42 -44.30 -2.17
C ASP A 208 8.37 -45.83 -1.95
N SER A 209 8.54 -46.29 -0.70
CA SER A 209 8.61 -47.72 -0.36
C SER A 209 7.30 -48.49 -0.58
N GLY A 210 6.16 -47.79 -0.65
CA GLY A 210 4.84 -48.36 -0.92
C GLY A 210 4.54 -48.65 -2.39
N SER A 211 5.48 -48.39 -3.31
CA SER A 211 5.24 -48.36 -4.76
C SER A 211 4.58 -49.63 -5.32
N GLU A 212 5.03 -50.80 -4.87
CA GLU A 212 4.53 -52.08 -5.37
C GLU A 212 3.05 -52.29 -5.06
N GLY A 213 2.59 -51.79 -3.90
CA GLY A 213 1.21 -51.94 -3.44
C GLY A 213 0.20 -51.12 -4.25
N ASN A 214 0.64 -50.00 -4.85
CA ASN A 214 -0.23 -49.12 -5.63
C ASN A 214 -0.04 -49.30 -7.14
N TYR A 215 1.21 -49.26 -7.63
CA TYR A 215 1.50 -49.28 -9.07
C TYR A 215 2.01 -50.62 -9.59
N GLY A 216 2.21 -51.62 -8.73
CA GLY A 216 2.96 -52.83 -9.08
C GLY A 216 4.39 -52.53 -9.56
N SER A 217 4.91 -51.34 -9.26
CA SER A 217 6.24 -50.86 -9.64
C SER A 217 7.20 -51.10 -8.48
N PRO A 218 8.44 -51.55 -8.74
CA PRO A 218 9.46 -51.56 -7.70
C PRO A 218 9.73 -50.13 -7.20
N PRO A 219 10.06 -49.94 -5.90
CA PRO A 219 10.46 -48.63 -5.39
C PRO A 219 11.77 -48.15 -6.06
N ILE A 220 11.91 -46.84 -6.18
CA ILE A 220 13.09 -46.16 -6.71
C ILE A 220 14.09 -45.88 -5.58
N GLY A 221 13.59 -45.55 -4.38
CA GLY A 221 14.39 -45.05 -3.26
C GLY A 221 14.47 -43.52 -3.25
N LEU A 222 13.32 -42.87 -3.45
CA LEU A 222 13.17 -41.43 -3.35
C LEU A 222 12.60 -41.05 -1.99
N GLU A 223 13.23 -40.06 -1.37
CA GLU A 223 12.68 -39.33 -0.24
C GLU A 223 12.11 -38.01 -0.75
N VAL A 224 10.87 -37.71 -0.38
CA VAL A 224 10.13 -36.54 -0.84
C VAL A 224 9.70 -35.70 0.35
N SER A 225 9.91 -34.39 0.28
CA SER A 225 9.33 -33.43 1.21
C SER A 225 8.45 -32.45 0.45
N GLU A 226 7.28 -32.15 0.99
CA GLU A 226 6.39 -31.14 0.44
C GLU A 226 6.10 -30.06 1.47
N THR A 227 6.15 -28.82 1.02
CA THR A 227 5.76 -27.64 1.81
C THR A 227 4.62 -26.94 1.10
N TYR A 228 3.51 -26.72 1.81
CA TYR A 228 2.35 -25.99 1.31
C TYR A 228 2.20 -24.70 2.10
N TRP A 229 1.84 -23.60 1.43
CA TRP A 229 1.56 -22.34 2.13
C TRP A 229 0.57 -21.46 1.38
N ALA A 230 -0.05 -20.55 2.13
CA ALA A 230 -0.95 -19.53 1.59
C ALA A 230 -0.95 -18.28 2.49
N TYR A 231 -1.54 -17.20 1.97
CA TYR A 231 -1.55 -15.88 2.60
C TYR A 231 -2.98 -15.46 2.97
N ALA A 232 -3.14 -14.86 4.15
CA ALA A 232 -4.37 -14.26 4.65
C ALA A 232 -4.57 -12.84 4.08
N VAL A 233 -4.69 -12.73 2.76
CA VAL A 233 -4.82 -11.45 2.04
C VAL A 233 -6.16 -11.37 1.31
N THR A 234 -6.51 -10.18 0.81
CA THR A 234 -7.66 -10.01 -0.09
C THR A 234 -7.19 -9.94 -1.55
N GLY A 235 -8.11 -10.13 -2.49
CA GLY A 235 -7.80 -10.03 -3.92
C GLY A 235 -7.23 -11.32 -4.52
N PRO A 236 -6.50 -11.24 -5.64
CA PRO A 236 -6.14 -12.41 -6.46
C PRO A 236 -5.34 -13.49 -5.74
N LEU A 237 -4.34 -13.12 -4.94
CA LEU A 237 -3.49 -14.03 -4.17
C LEU A 237 -4.27 -14.83 -3.10
N ALA A 238 -5.45 -14.35 -2.70
CA ALA A 238 -6.34 -15.08 -1.78
C ALA A 238 -6.91 -16.37 -2.41
N ASN A 239 -6.77 -16.58 -3.71
CA ASN A 239 -7.28 -17.77 -4.41
C ASN A 239 -6.15 -18.73 -4.84
N VAL A 240 -4.97 -18.61 -4.22
CA VAL A 240 -3.77 -19.37 -4.57
C VAL A 240 -3.22 -20.13 -3.37
N ILE A 241 -2.90 -21.40 -3.55
CA ILE A 241 -2.15 -22.24 -2.61
C ILE A 241 -0.83 -22.62 -3.28
N PHE A 242 0.29 -22.33 -2.62
CA PHE A 242 1.60 -22.67 -3.14
C PHE A 242 2.09 -24.01 -2.61
N LYS A 243 2.93 -24.67 -3.41
CA LYS A 243 3.52 -25.97 -3.10
C LYS A 243 4.98 -25.99 -3.55
N LYS A 244 5.87 -26.42 -2.68
CA LYS A 244 7.27 -26.74 -3.00
C LYS A 244 7.49 -28.23 -2.77
N VAL A 245 8.04 -28.91 -3.76
CA VAL A 245 8.33 -30.35 -3.70
C VAL A 245 9.84 -30.55 -3.85
N ASN A 246 10.46 -31.24 -2.90
CA ASN A 246 11.85 -31.65 -2.98
C ASN A 246 11.93 -33.17 -3.06
N PHE A 247 12.78 -33.67 -3.95
CA PHE A 247 13.16 -35.06 -4.08
C PHE A 247 14.63 -35.22 -3.72
N ILE A 248 14.96 -36.29 -3.01
CA ILE A 248 16.33 -36.73 -2.79
C ILE A 248 16.44 -38.18 -3.24
N TYR A 249 17.36 -38.47 -4.17
CA TYR A 249 17.61 -39.83 -4.60
C TYR A 249 18.52 -40.56 -3.63
N LYS A 250 17.94 -41.27 -2.65
CA LYS A 250 18.65 -42.05 -1.64
C LYS A 250 19.02 -43.46 -2.11
N GLY A 251 18.33 -43.94 -3.15
CA GLY A 251 18.42 -45.33 -3.58
C GLY A 251 17.73 -46.28 -2.60
N THR A 252 17.67 -47.55 -2.98
CA THR A 252 17.20 -48.63 -2.11
C THR A 252 18.39 -49.27 -1.40
N PRO A 253 18.17 -50.14 -0.39
CA PRO A 253 19.26 -50.92 0.21
C PRO A 253 20.08 -51.77 -0.79
N ASN A 254 19.55 -52.02 -2.00
CA ASN A 254 20.20 -52.80 -3.05
C ASN A 254 20.85 -51.94 -4.13
N SER A 255 20.76 -50.61 -4.05
CA SER A 255 21.29 -49.71 -5.07
C SER A 255 22.82 -49.70 -5.09
N ALA A 256 23.40 -49.89 -6.26
CA ALA A 256 24.84 -49.76 -6.48
C ALA A 256 25.31 -48.30 -6.38
N PRO A 257 26.60 -48.00 -6.07
CA PRO A 257 27.11 -46.62 -5.96
C PRO A 257 26.94 -45.77 -7.23
N GLY A 258 26.87 -46.40 -8.41
CA GLY A 258 26.66 -45.72 -9.70
C GLY A 258 25.20 -45.70 -10.16
N SER A 259 24.24 -45.83 -9.23
CA SER A 259 22.82 -45.87 -9.59
C SER A 259 22.35 -44.52 -10.15
N THR A 260 21.51 -44.58 -11.18
CA THR A 260 20.96 -43.41 -11.86
C THR A 260 19.49 -43.59 -12.20
N ILE A 261 18.76 -42.49 -12.22
CA ILE A 261 17.44 -42.38 -12.83
C ILE A 261 17.60 -41.53 -14.07
N ASP A 262 17.29 -42.08 -15.24
CA ASP A 262 17.29 -41.33 -16.49
C ASP A 262 15.86 -41.09 -16.98
N SER A 263 15.67 -40.00 -17.73
CA SER A 263 14.36 -39.62 -18.28
C SER A 263 13.26 -39.60 -17.20
N MET A 264 13.57 -39.04 -16.04
CA MET A 264 12.62 -38.89 -14.94
C MET A 264 11.68 -37.72 -15.20
N TYR A 265 10.40 -37.91 -14.90
CA TYR A 265 9.36 -36.89 -14.96
C TYR A 265 8.77 -36.68 -13.57
N ILE A 266 8.45 -35.43 -13.25
CA ILE A 266 7.71 -35.03 -12.05
C ILE A 266 6.38 -34.46 -12.52
N VAL A 267 5.30 -34.98 -11.98
CA VAL A 267 3.93 -34.67 -12.43
C VAL A 267 3.11 -34.22 -11.25
N GLN A 268 2.45 -33.07 -11.38
CA GLN A 268 1.26 -32.79 -10.60
C GLN A 268 0.08 -33.45 -11.31
N TRP A 269 -0.41 -34.53 -10.72
CA TRP A 269 -1.61 -35.23 -11.18
C TRP A 269 -2.81 -34.72 -10.39
N ALA A 270 -3.93 -34.56 -11.09
CA ALA A 270 -5.21 -34.29 -10.45
C ALA A 270 -6.33 -35.01 -11.18
N ASP A 271 -7.37 -35.31 -10.41
CA ASP A 271 -8.73 -35.60 -10.88
C ASP A 271 -9.60 -34.37 -10.58
N PRO A 272 -9.67 -33.39 -11.50
CA PRO A 272 -10.61 -32.29 -11.36
C PRO A 272 -12.05 -32.78 -11.47
N ASP A 273 -12.83 -32.49 -10.44
CA ASP A 273 -14.29 -32.56 -10.45
C ASP A 273 -14.78 -31.13 -10.25
N VAL A 274 -14.85 -30.32 -11.31
CA VAL A 274 -15.15 -28.87 -11.19
C VAL A 274 -16.63 -28.67 -10.89
N GLY A 275 -17.00 -28.88 -9.63
CA GLY A 275 -18.38 -29.17 -9.25
C GLY A 275 -18.72 -30.61 -9.63
N ASN A 276 -19.34 -30.85 -10.78
CA ASN A 276 -19.77 -32.17 -11.21
C ASN A 276 -18.80 -32.82 -12.22
N SER A 277 -18.28 -33.99 -11.85
CA SER A 277 -17.37 -34.81 -12.66
C SER A 277 -17.83 -35.12 -14.09
N THR A 278 -19.15 -35.16 -14.32
CA THR A 278 -19.69 -35.57 -15.63
C THR A 278 -19.63 -34.48 -16.69
N ASP A 279 -19.25 -33.25 -16.34
CA ASP A 279 -19.23 -32.13 -17.27
C ASP A 279 -17.92 -31.34 -17.31
N ASP A 280 -16.81 -31.96 -16.95
CA ASP A 280 -15.48 -31.33 -16.99
C ASP A 280 -14.84 -31.28 -18.39
N PHE A 281 -14.05 -30.23 -18.57
CA PHE A 281 -13.10 -30.03 -19.67
C PHE A 281 -11.72 -29.67 -19.12
N ALA A 282 -10.69 -29.97 -19.92
CA ALA A 282 -9.28 -29.67 -19.60
C ALA A 282 -8.66 -28.68 -20.60
N GLY A 283 -7.55 -28.05 -20.21
CA GLY A 283 -6.79 -27.15 -21.07
C GLY A 283 -5.41 -26.82 -20.50
N CYS A 284 -4.54 -26.24 -21.31
CA CYS A 284 -3.30 -25.65 -20.80
C CYS A 284 -2.99 -24.29 -21.44
N ASP A 285 -2.19 -23.50 -20.74
CA ASP A 285 -1.60 -22.26 -21.22
C ASP A 285 -0.08 -22.38 -21.14
N THR A 286 0.57 -22.50 -22.29
CA THR A 286 2.02 -22.72 -22.35
C THR A 286 2.83 -21.45 -22.05
N VAL A 287 2.21 -20.27 -22.07
CA VAL A 287 2.89 -19.01 -21.71
C VAL A 287 2.95 -18.89 -20.19
N LEU A 288 1.87 -19.26 -19.52
CA LEU A 288 1.74 -19.25 -18.07
C LEU A 288 2.30 -20.51 -17.39
N ASN A 289 2.70 -21.56 -18.12
CA ASN A 289 3.06 -22.87 -17.56
C ASN A 289 1.93 -23.55 -16.76
N LEU A 290 0.68 -23.24 -17.12
CA LEU A 290 -0.53 -23.60 -16.39
C LEU A 290 -1.29 -24.73 -17.09
N GLY A 291 -1.58 -25.82 -16.36
CA GLY A 291 -2.56 -26.82 -16.76
C GLY A 291 -3.84 -26.70 -15.93
N TYR A 292 -5.03 -26.76 -16.53
CA TYR A 292 -6.27 -26.42 -15.85
C TYR A 292 -7.48 -27.25 -16.30
N ALA A 293 -8.53 -27.20 -15.48
CA ALA A 293 -9.84 -27.76 -15.75
C ALA A 293 -10.97 -26.76 -15.45
N TYR A 294 -12.10 -26.94 -16.12
CA TYR A 294 -13.26 -26.07 -16.04
C TYR A 294 -14.53 -26.81 -16.47
N SER A 295 -15.71 -26.36 -16.00
CA SER A 295 -16.98 -26.93 -16.45
C SER A 295 -17.23 -26.63 -17.94
N SER A 296 -17.79 -27.60 -18.65
CA SER A 296 -18.11 -27.51 -20.08
C SER A 296 -19.26 -26.56 -20.41
N LYS A 297 -20.02 -26.11 -19.40
CA LYS A 297 -21.20 -25.25 -19.56
C LYS A 297 -21.09 -23.99 -18.72
N ALA A 298 -21.87 -22.98 -19.07
CA ALA A 298 -21.95 -21.73 -18.31
C ALA A 298 -22.43 -21.92 -16.85
N THR A 299 -23.09 -23.04 -16.57
CA THR A 299 -23.60 -23.43 -15.25
C THR A 299 -23.20 -24.88 -14.95
N ASP A 300 -22.62 -25.11 -13.79
CA ASP A 300 -22.43 -26.44 -13.20
C ASP A 300 -23.58 -26.76 -12.22
N ALA A 301 -24.02 -28.02 -12.16
CA ALA A 301 -25.19 -28.40 -11.36
C ALA A 301 -24.96 -28.27 -9.84
N THR A 302 -23.74 -28.55 -9.39
CA THR A 302 -23.36 -28.54 -7.98
C THR A 302 -23.19 -27.10 -7.48
N TYR A 303 -22.45 -26.28 -8.23
CA TYR A 303 -22.28 -24.85 -7.94
C TYR A 303 -23.61 -24.09 -8.04
N ALA A 304 -24.42 -24.34 -9.06
CA ALA A 304 -25.74 -23.72 -9.18
C ALA A 304 -26.67 -24.10 -8.03
N GLY A 305 -26.51 -25.30 -7.45
CA GLY A 305 -27.26 -25.77 -6.28
C GLY A 305 -27.06 -24.91 -5.03
N ILE A 306 -25.94 -24.18 -4.94
CA ILE A 306 -25.65 -23.20 -3.89
C ILE A 306 -25.69 -21.74 -4.36
N GLY A 307 -26.23 -21.50 -5.56
CA GLY A 307 -26.39 -20.16 -6.13
C GLY A 307 -25.09 -19.53 -6.63
N LEU A 308 -24.06 -20.33 -6.92
CA LEU A 308 -22.77 -19.87 -7.41
C LEU A 308 -22.54 -20.27 -8.88
N PRO A 309 -21.75 -19.49 -9.64
CA PRO A 309 -21.25 -19.89 -10.95
C PRO A 309 -20.17 -21.00 -10.82
N PRO A 310 -19.93 -21.79 -11.89
CA PRO A 310 -18.86 -22.79 -11.89
C PRO A 310 -17.49 -22.15 -11.74
N ALA A 311 -16.59 -22.79 -10.98
CA ALA A 311 -15.19 -22.39 -10.87
C ALA A 311 -14.36 -22.83 -12.10
N ALA A 312 -13.10 -22.41 -12.12
CA ALA A 312 -12.01 -23.03 -12.86
C ALA A 312 -10.83 -23.24 -11.89
N VAL A 313 -10.04 -24.27 -12.13
CA VAL A 313 -8.90 -24.63 -11.27
C VAL A 313 -7.72 -25.10 -12.10
N GLY A 314 -6.51 -24.76 -11.69
CA GLY A 314 -5.31 -25.18 -12.40
C GLY A 314 -4.05 -25.17 -11.55
N TYR A 315 -3.00 -25.76 -12.13
CA TYR A 315 -1.67 -25.88 -11.54
C TYR A 315 -0.64 -25.22 -12.45
N ASP A 316 0.00 -24.18 -11.94
CA ASP A 316 1.15 -23.54 -12.57
C ASP A 316 2.45 -24.12 -11.99
N PHE A 317 3.37 -24.53 -12.86
CA PHE A 317 4.75 -24.75 -12.47
C PHE A 317 5.51 -23.42 -12.50
N LEU A 318 5.61 -22.77 -11.34
CA LEU A 318 6.37 -21.53 -11.15
C LEU A 318 7.88 -21.74 -11.41
N SER A 319 8.40 -22.93 -11.09
CA SER A 319 9.77 -23.31 -11.48
C SER A 319 9.93 -24.81 -11.70
N GLY A 320 10.79 -25.13 -12.67
CA GLY A 320 11.24 -26.49 -12.94
C GLY A 320 12.53 -26.84 -12.21
N VAL A 321 12.96 -28.10 -12.34
CA VAL A 321 14.21 -28.56 -11.71
C VAL A 321 15.42 -27.81 -12.25
N SER A 322 16.30 -27.40 -11.33
CA SER A 322 17.60 -26.81 -11.64
C SER A 322 18.73 -27.73 -11.21
N LYS A 323 19.88 -27.58 -11.87
CA LYS A 323 21.11 -28.33 -11.57
C LYS A 323 22.29 -27.39 -11.40
N PHE A 324 23.23 -27.78 -10.54
CA PHE A 324 24.49 -27.07 -10.41
C PHE A 324 25.37 -27.31 -11.65
N THR A 325 25.78 -26.23 -12.32
CA THR A 325 26.69 -26.25 -13.46
C THR A 325 28.08 -25.73 -13.10
N GLY A 326 28.21 -24.99 -11.99
CA GLY A 326 29.44 -24.31 -11.60
C GLY A 326 29.79 -23.08 -12.43
N ASN A 327 28.98 -22.75 -13.45
CA ASN A 327 29.18 -21.57 -14.29
C ASN A 327 28.58 -20.32 -13.62
N PRO A 328 29.37 -19.30 -13.25
CA PRO A 328 28.86 -18.10 -12.56
C PRO A 328 27.84 -17.28 -13.37
N ASP A 329 27.80 -17.46 -14.70
CA ASP A 329 26.81 -16.79 -15.56
C ASP A 329 25.42 -17.45 -15.49
N ASP A 330 25.36 -18.71 -15.09
CA ASP A 330 24.09 -19.41 -14.89
C ASP A 330 23.45 -18.98 -13.55
N SER A 331 22.14 -18.77 -13.56
CA SER A 331 21.35 -18.53 -12.34
C SER A 331 19.99 -19.21 -12.41
N ALA A 332 19.58 -19.78 -11.29
CA ALA A 332 18.25 -20.34 -11.09
C ALA A 332 17.81 -20.15 -9.64
N ILE A 333 16.52 -20.30 -9.39
CA ILE A 333 15.97 -20.32 -8.03
C ILE A 333 16.17 -21.73 -7.46
N VAL A 334 16.75 -21.79 -6.26
CA VAL A 334 16.97 -23.01 -5.48
C VAL A 334 16.69 -22.67 -4.03
N ASP A 335 15.79 -23.42 -3.39
CA ASP A 335 15.34 -23.18 -2.02
C ASP A 335 14.77 -21.77 -1.84
N LEU A 336 14.01 -21.30 -2.85
CA LEU A 336 13.41 -19.96 -2.87
C LEU A 336 14.45 -18.82 -2.78
N LYS A 337 15.67 -19.06 -3.26
CA LYS A 337 16.73 -18.05 -3.37
C LYS A 337 17.37 -18.11 -4.75
N TRP A 338 17.72 -16.94 -5.30
CA TRP A 338 18.57 -16.88 -6.48
C TRP A 338 19.97 -17.40 -6.16
N LYS A 339 20.39 -18.48 -6.83
CA LYS A 339 21.74 -19.03 -6.71
C LYS A 339 22.47 -18.95 -8.04
N LYS A 340 23.68 -18.40 -8.02
CA LYS A 340 24.63 -18.43 -9.15
C LYS A 340 25.25 -19.82 -9.30
N GLY A 341 25.64 -20.20 -10.52
CA GLY A 341 26.18 -21.54 -10.77
C GLY A 341 25.11 -22.61 -10.99
N TYR A 342 23.83 -22.24 -11.02
CA TYR A 342 22.70 -23.16 -11.23
C TYR A 342 21.94 -22.81 -12.50
N LYS A 343 21.46 -23.83 -13.20
CA LYS A 343 20.69 -23.68 -14.44
C LYS A 343 19.46 -24.58 -14.41
N TYR A 344 18.31 -24.06 -14.85
CA TYR A 344 17.13 -24.89 -15.09
C TYR A 344 17.42 -25.96 -16.15
N VAL A 345 17.01 -27.20 -15.88
CA VAL A 345 17.24 -28.35 -16.77
C VAL A 345 16.39 -28.22 -18.02
N ASN A 346 15.11 -27.87 -17.85
CA ASN A 346 14.18 -27.58 -18.94
C ASN A 346 14.07 -26.06 -19.15
N ARG A 347 13.84 -25.64 -20.39
CA ARG A 347 13.66 -24.22 -20.72
C ARG A 347 12.38 -23.64 -20.13
N LYS A 348 11.31 -24.45 -20.10
CA LYS A 348 10.04 -24.12 -19.45
C LYS A 348 9.83 -25.01 -18.22
N PRO A 349 9.29 -24.46 -17.13
CA PRO A 349 8.86 -25.26 -15.97
C PRO A 349 7.83 -26.34 -16.33
N MET A 350 6.78 -26.00 -17.08
CA MET A 350 5.87 -27.00 -17.65
C MET A 350 6.44 -27.49 -18.99
N SER A 351 6.87 -28.74 -19.02
CA SER A 351 7.40 -29.39 -20.23
C SER A 351 6.37 -30.26 -20.93
N SER A 352 5.31 -30.70 -20.24
CA SER A 352 4.20 -31.36 -20.90
C SER A 352 2.89 -31.18 -20.14
N PHE A 353 1.80 -31.11 -20.89
CA PHE A 353 0.45 -31.24 -20.36
C PHE A 353 -0.29 -32.31 -21.15
N VAL A 354 -0.81 -33.32 -20.44
CA VAL A 354 -1.68 -34.33 -21.01
C VAL A 354 -2.94 -34.46 -20.17
N TYR A 355 -4.05 -34.86 -20.81
CA TYR A 355 -5.27 -35.25 -20.12
C TYR A 355 -5.69 -36.65 -20.57
N PHE A 356 -6.44 -37.35 -19.72
CA PHE A 356 -7.16 -38.59 -20.04
C PHE A 356 -8.49 -38.62 -19.30
N ALA A 357 -9.39 -39.53 -19.66
CA ALA A 357 -10.73 -39.54 -19.09
C ALA A 357 -11.26 -40.95 -18.88
N ALA A 358 -12.04 -41.14 -17.82
CA ALA A 358 -12.73 -42.40 -17.56
C ALA A 358 -13.73 -42.70 -18.69
N GLY A 359 -13.52 -43.82 -19.38
CA GLY A 359 -14.32 -44.19 -20.55
C GLY A 359 -14.08 -43.33 -21.80
N GLY A 360 -13.03 -42.49 -21.80
CA GLY A 360 -12.57 -41.73 -22.95
C GLY A 360 -11.84 -42.57 -24.00
N SER A 361 -11.41 -41.93 -25.09
CA SER A 361 -10.69 -42.58 -26.20
C SER A 361 -9.30 -43.07 -25.79
N TRP A 362 -8.71 -42.47 -24.76
CA TRP A 362 -7.52 -42.94 -24.07
C TRP A 362 -7.81 -42.96 -22.57
N SER A 363 -8.11 -44.17 -22.08
CA SER A 363 -8.60 -44.40 -20.72
C SER A 363 -7.48 -44.43 -19.68
N ASP A 364 -7.88 -44.41 -18.41
CA ASP A 364 -7.02 -44.55 -17.24
C ASP A 364 -6.02 -45.71 -17.33
N PRO A 365 -4.75 -45.48 -16.94
CA PRO A 365 -3.82 -46.56 -16.69
C PRO A 365 -4.32 -47.53 -15.61
N SER A 366 -3.93 -48.79 -15.73
CA SER A 366 -4.17 -49.78 -14.68
C SER A 366 -3.26 -49.58 -13.44
N PHE A 367 -3.64 -50.14 -12.29
CA PHE A 367 -2.83 -50.08 -11.04
C PHE A 367 -2.03 -51.37 -10.84
N ASN A 368 -1.15 -51.66 -11.80
CA ASN A 368 -0.19 -52.77 -11.79
C ASN A 368 0.99 -52.42 -12.72
N TYR A 369 1.99 -53.30 -12.86
CA TYR A 369 3.19 -52.97 -13.65
C TYR A 369 2.89 -52.66 -15.13
N ASN A 370 1.83 -53.20 -15.73
CA ASN A 370 1.44 -52.78 -17.09
C ASN A 370 0.99 -51.32 -17.08
N GLY A 371 0.28 -50.91 -16.04
CA GLY A 371 -0.06 -49.55 -15.70
C GLY A 371 1.12 -48.62 -15.49
N THR A 372 2.17 -49.07 -14.79
CA THR A 372 3.45 -48.34 -14.68
C THR A 372 3.95 -47.92 -16.08
N LEU A 373 3.91 -48.82 -17.05
CA LEU A 373 4.35 -48.55 -18.42
C LEU A 373 3.39 -47.61 -19.20
N GLN A 374 2.08 -47.64 -18.89
CA GLN A 374 1.08 -46.72 -19.43
C GLN A 374 1.27 -45.30 -18.88
N PHE A 375 1.42 -45.15 -17.56
CA PHE A 375 1.71 -43.88 -16.89
C PHE A 375 3.00 -43.25 -17.42
N TYR A 376 4.07 -44.04 -17.56
CA TYR A 376 5.33 -43.53 -18.09
C TYR A 376 5.21 -43.03 -19.55
N ASN A 377 4.34 -43.63 -20.37
CA ASN A 377 4.04 -43.09 -21.69
C ASN A 377 3.29 -41.75 -21.63
N LEU A 378 2.30 -41.62 -20.74
CA LEU A 378 1.59 -40.35 -20.53
C LEU A 378 2.55 -39.22 -20.10
N MET A 379 3.45 -39.51 -19.15
CA MET A 379 4.51 -38.58 -18.70
C MET A 379 5.40 -38.09 -19.85
N ARG A 380 5.62 -38.94 -20.86
CA ARG A 380 6.41 -38.65 -22.06
C ARG A 380 5.61 -37.94 -23.16
N GLY A 381 4.35 -37.61 -22.93
CA GLY A 381 3.47 -37.00 -23.93
C GLY A 381 3.01 -37.99 -25.02
N LYS A 382 2.81 -39.26 -24.67
CA LYS A 382 2.32 -40.32 -25.58
C LYS A 382 1.04 -40.96 -25.07
N LEU A 383 0.30 -41.60 -25.97
CA LEU A 383 -0.86 -42.41 -25.60
C LEU A 383 -0.44 -43.57 -24.67
N PRO A 384 -1.31 -43.98 -23.72
CA PRO A 384 -0.99 -45.03 -22.76
C PRO A 384 -0.78 -46.39 -23.43
N GLU A 385 -1.47 -46.64 -24.53
CA GLU A 385 -1.33 -47.85 -25.36
C GLU A 385 -0.87 -47.50 -26.79
N PRO A 386 -0.01 -48.33 -27.42
CA PRO A 386 0.68 -49.48 -26.84
C PRO A 386 1.68 -49.07 -25.74
N ARG A 387 1.75 -49.86 -24.67
CA ARG A 387 2.67 -49.66 -23.53
C ARG A 387 4.14 -49.47 -23.92
N TYR A 388 4.87 -48.73 -23.08
CA TYR A 388 6.34 -48.62 -23.16
C TYR A 388 7.01 -50.00 -23.31
N PRO A 389 8.05 -50.16 -24.15
CA PRO A 389 8.82 -49.13 -24.85
C PRO A 389 8.18 -48.55 -26.12
N SER A 390 7.05 -49.09 -26.55
CA SER A 390 6.26 -48.51 -27.64
C SER A 390 5.52 -47.25 -27.16
N GLY A 391 4.92 -46.50 -28.08
CA GLY A 391 4.05 -45.39 -27.73
C GLY A 391 3.56 -44.67 -28.98
N ASN A 392 2.25 -44.48 -29.09
CA ASN A 392 1.64 -43.74 -30.18
C ASN A 392 1.51 -42.26 -29.82
N ASP A 393 1.55 -41.41 -30.84
CA ASP A 393 1.30 -39.98 -30.72
C ASP A 393 -0.18 -39.70 -30.43
N PHE A 394 -0.45 -38.63 -29.68
CA PHE A 394 -1.80 -38.13 -29.52
C PHE A 394 -2.37 -37.61 -30.85
N PRO A 395 -3.70 -37.64 -31.05
CA PRO A 395 -4.32 -37.13 -32.26
C PRO A 395 -4.01 -35.64 -32.50
N PRO A 396 -3.65 -35.22 -33.73
CA PRO A 396 -3.22 -33.84 -34.03
C PRO A 396 -4.28 -32.78 -33.71
N GLU A 397 -5.55 -33.15 -33.58
CA GLU A 397 -6.65 -32.26 -33.22
C GLU A 397 -6.57 -31.75 -31.77
N VAL A 398 -5.88 -32.47 -30.90
CA VAL A 398 -5.77 -32.13 -29.46
C VAL A 398 -4.36 -31.76 -29.03
N VAL A 399 -3.31 -32.08 -29.79
CA VAL A 399 -1.91 -31.93 -29.34
C VAL A 399 -1.09 -30.94 -30.15
N ASP A 400 -0.35 -30.07 -29.48
CA ASP A 400 0.73 -29.28 -30.05
C ASP A 400 2.10 -29.82 -29.59
N TYR A 401 2.95 -30.16 -30.56
CA TYR A 401 4.34 -30.56 -30.32
C TYR A 401 5.24 -29.35 -30.47
N ALA A 402 5.91 -28.97 -29.39
CA ALA A 402 6.84 -27.85 -29.35
C ALA A 402 8.25 -28.33 -28.94
N PRO A 403 9.30 -27.53 -29.18
CA PRO A 403 10.65 -27.85 -28.69
C PRO A 403 10.72 -28.08 -27.18
N ASP A 404 9.81 -27.46 -26.42
CA ASP A 404 9.73 -27.58 -24.96
C ASP A 404 8.96 -28.81 -24.48
N GLY A 405 8.23 -29.48 -25.39
CA GLY A 405 7.56 -30.75 -25.14
C GLY A 405 6.15 -30.84 -25.76
N THR A 406 5.25 -31.57 -25.10
CA THR A 406 3.95 -31.98 -25.68
C THR A 406 2.81 -31.37 -24.89
N PHE A 407 1.95 -30.59 -25.55
CA PHE A 407 0.89 -29.82 -24.90
C PHE A 407 -0.46 -30.14 -25.52
N LEU A 408 -1.32 -30.82 -24.76
CA LEU A 408 -2.69 -31.04 -25.16
C LEU A 408 -3.52 -29.79 -24.87
N LEU A 409 -4.44 -29.46 -25.78
CA LEU A 409 -5.46 -28.43 -25.58
C LEU A 409 -4.88 -27.04 -25.22
N ALA A 410 -3.80 -26.65 -25.89
CA ALA A 410 -3.10 -25.36 -25.70
C ALA A 410 -3.80 -24.15 -26.36
N GLY A 411 -5.07 -24.29 -26.74
CA GLY A 411 -5.90 -23.21 -27.26
C GLY A 411 -6.48 -22.30 -26.18
N ASP A 412 -7.35 -21.39 -26.61
CA ASP A 412 -8.06 -20.46 -25.75
C ASP A 412 -9.57 -20.75 -25.77
N PRO A 413 -10.12 -21.41 -24.72
CA PRO A 413 -11.55 -21.67 -24.61
C PRO A 413 -12.41 -20.41 -24.51
N VAL A 414 -11.89 -19.30 -23.97
CA VAL A 414 -12.63 -18.05 -23.75
C VAL A 414 -13.03 -17.44 -25.10
N PHE A 415 -12.11 -17.44 -26.07
CA PHE A 415 -12.36 -16.95 -27.42
C PHE A 415 -12.68 -18.06 -28.44
N GLY A 416 -12.64 -19.33 -28.03
CA GLY A 416 -12.89 -20.48 -28.90
C GLY A 416 -11.79 -20.75 -29.94
N ILE A 417 -10.57 -20.27 -29.71
CA ILE A 417 -9.45 -20.29 -30.67
C ILE A 417 -8.52 -21.47 -30.37
N GLY A 418 -7.93 -22.08 -31.40
CA GLY A 418 -6.96 -23.18 -31.25
C GLY A 418 -7.59 -24.52 -30.85
N LYS A 419 -6.76 -25.37 -30.23
CA LYS A 419 -7.12 -26.73 -29.78
C LYS A 419 -7.70 -26.63 -28.37
N ILE A 420 -9.00 -26.87 -28.25
CA ILE A 420 -9.75 -26.78 -26.99
C ILE A 420 -10.55 -28.06 -26.81
N ASP A 421 -10.85 -28.41 -25.55
CA ASP A 421 -11.66 -29.59 -25.24
C ASP A 421 -13.07 -29.48 -25.83
N GLY A 422 -13.82 -30.59 -25.88
CA GLY A 422 -15.17 -30.63 -26.41
C GLY A 422 -15.25 -30.77 -27.94
N LYS A 423 -14.18 -30.47 -28.68
CA LYS A 423 -14.13 -30.64 -30.15
C LYS A 423 -13.92 -32.10 -30.58
N LYS A 424 -13.04 -32.82 -29.88
CA LYS A 424 -12.68 -34.21 -30.17
C LYS A 424 -13.41 -35.20 -29.27
N GLU A 425 -13.41 -34.94 -27.97
CA GLU A 425 -14.09 -35.74 -26.96
C GLU A 425 -15.17 -34.92 -26.27
N GLY A 426 -16.31 -35.55 -25.97
CA GLY A 426 -17.38 -34.90 -25.22
C GLY A 426 -16.98 -34.65 -23.75
N PRO A 427 -17.72 -33.80 -23.03
CA PRO A 427 -17.42 -33.52 -21.63
C PRO A 427 -17.53 -34.78 -20.77
N GLY A 428 -16.78 -34.80 -19.67
CA GLY A 428 -16.77 -35.93 -18.76
C GLY A 428 -15.51 -35.94 -17.92
N ASP A 429 -15.47 -36.89 -17.01
CA ASP A 429 -14.52 -36.99 -15.89
C ASP A 429 -13.05 -36.98 -16.36
N ARG A 430 -12.40 -35.81 -16.25
CA ARG A 430 -11.05 -35.52 -16.79
C ARG A 430 -9.99 -35.72 -15.71
N ARG A 431 -8.86 -36.32 -16.09
CA ARG A 431 -7.62 -36.31 -15.30
C ARG A 431 -6.61 -35.46 -16.02
N ILE A 432 -5.88 -34.63 -15.29
CA ILE A 432 -4.82 -33.78 -15.84
C ILE A 432 -3.47 -34.17 -15.27
N MET A 433 -2.43 -34.08 -16.10
CA MET A 433 -1.04 -34.28 -15.72
C MET A 433 -0.23 -33.09 -16.20
N VAL A 434 0.18 -32.24 -15.26
CA VAL A 434 1.08 -31.11 -15.49
C VAL A 434 2.50 -31.56 -15.15
N THR A 435 3.38 -31.58 -16.14
CA THR A 435 4.66 -32.31 -16.05
C THR A 435 5.86 -31.38 -16.19
N ASN A 436 6.87 -31.61 -15.35
CA ASN A 436 8.24 -31.14 -15.52
C ASN A 436 9.18 -32.33 -15.83
N GLY A 437 10.10 -32.15 -16.78
CA GLY A 437 11.05 -33.17 -17.23
C GLY A 437 11.17 -33.30 -18.76
N PRO A 438 11.97 -34.24 -19.27
CA PRO A 438 12.75 -35.20 -18.50
C PRO A 438 13.93 -34.55 -17.77
N ILE A 439 14.29 -35.13 -16.63
CA ILE A 439 15.53 -34.88 -15.88
C ILE A 439 16.28 -36.20 -15.68
N SER A 440 17.54 -36.11 -15.24
CA SER A 440 18.31 -37.29 -14.83
C SER A 440 18.92 -37.03 -13.45
N LEU A 441 18.93 -38.04 -12.58
CA LEU A 441 19.47 -37.98 -11.22
C LEU A 441 20.46 -39.11 -10.98
N SER A 442 21.59 -38.79 -10.37
CA SER A 442 22.54 -39.75 -9.80
C SER A 442 22.23 -39.98 -8.32
N LEU A 443 22.66 -41.12 -7.78
CA LEU A 443 22.51 -41.40 -6.35
C LEU A 443 23.08 -40.25 -5.50
N GLY A 444 22.24 -39.67 -4.64
CA GLY A 444 22.56 -38.50 -3.81
C GLY A 444 22.10 -37.15 -4.37
N ASP A 445 21.70 -37.09 -5.65
CA ASP A 445 21.20 -35.85 -6.26
C ASP A 445 19.83 -35.44 -5.70
N THR A 446 19.53 -34.14 -5.82
CA THR A 446 18.27 -33.53 -5.43
C THR A 446 17.55 -32.91 -6.62
N ALA A 447 16.22 -32.98 -6.63
CA ALA A 447 15.38 -32.24 -7.57
C ALA A 447 14.33 -31.41 -6.82
N GLN A 448 14.07 -30.19 -7.27
CA GLN A 448 13.09 -29.29 -6.66
C GLN A 448 12.18 -28.69 -7.72
N VAL A 449 10.89 -28.60 -7.42
CA VAL A 449 9.90 -27.85 -8.21
C VAL A 449 9.03 -27.00 -7.29
N VAL A 450 8.56 -25.87 -7.79
CA VAL A 450 7.62 -24.99 -7.10
C VAL A 450 6.40 -24.81 -7.98
N LEU A 451 5.22 -24.96 -7.39
CA LEU A 451 3.93 -24.91 -8.05
C LEU A 451 2.96 -23.97 -7.32
N ALA A 452 1.94 -23.52 -8.04
CA ALA A 452 0.76 -22.87 -7.50
C ALA A 452 -0.51 -23.60 -7.95
N LEU A 453 -1.37 -23.94 -6.99
CA LEU A 453 -2.76 -24.31 -7.23
C LEU A 453 -3.59 -23.02 -7.24
N VAL A 454 -4.20 -22.71 -8.37
CA VAL A 454 -4.88 -21.44 -8.64
C VAL A 454 -6.35 -21.70 -8.92
N TYR A 455 -7.22 -21.00 -8.20
CA TYR A 455 -8.66 -21.03 -8.42
C TYR A 455 -9.16 -19.73 -9.06
N GLY A 456 -10.21 -19.82 -9.87
CA GLY A 456 -10.91 -18.67 -10.44
C GLY A 456 -12.42 -18.85 -10.41
N MET A 457 -13.15 -17.77 -10.10
CA MET A 457 -14.61 -17.73 -10.18
C MET A 457 -15.03 -16.43 -10.85
N GLY A 458 -15.54 -16.53 -12.06
CA GLY A 458 -16.20 -15.45 -12.80
C GLY A 458 -17.72 -15.61 -12.74
N LYS A 459 -18.42 -15.16 -13.78
CA LYS A 459 -19.89 -15.29 -13.91
C LYS A 459 -20.34 -16.59 -14.56
N ASN A 460 -19.43 -17.30 -15.22
CA ASN A 460 -19.65 -18.57 -15.91
C ASN A 460 -18.29 -19.28 -16.09
N ASN A 461 -18.31 -20.47 -16.67
CA ASN A 461 -17.10 -21.28 -16.87
C ASN A 461 -15.97 -20.56 -17.62
N LEU A 462 -16.27 -19.79 -18.67
CA LEU A 462 -15.24 -19.12 -19.48
C LEU A 462 -14.63 -17.92 -18.74
N SER A 463 -15.44 -17.10 -18.07
CA SER A 463 -14.87 -16.02 -17.27
C SER A 463 -14.21 -16.51 -15.98
N SER A 464 -14.54 -17.70 -15.49
CA SER A 464 -13.77 -18.37 -14.43
C SER A 464 -12.37 -18.76 -14.88
N ILE A 465 -12.16 -19.19 -16.14
CA ILE A 465 -10.81 -19.38 -16.71
C ILE A 465 -10.03 -18.06 -16.69
N SER A 466 -10.69 -16.96 -17.09
CA SER A 466 -10.04 -15.64 -17.12
C SER A 466 -9.68 -15.16 -15.71
N ALA A 467 -10.54 -15.41 -14.72
CA ALA A 467 -10.27 -15.14 -13.31
C ALA A 467 -9.11 -15.95 -12.76
N MET A 468 -9.05 -17.25 -13.09
CA MET A 468 -7.94 -18.12 -12.70
C MET A 468 -6.61 -17.62 -13.30
N LYS A 469 -6.57 -17.33 -14.60
CA LYS A 469 -5.36 -16.78 -15.26
C LYS A 469 -4.97 -15.41 -14.73
N PHE A 470 -5.93 -14.57 -14.32
CA PHE A 470 -5.62 -13.29 -13.66
C PHE A 470 -5.02 -13.53 -12.27
N ASN A 471 -5.54 -14.47 -11.49
CA ASN A 471 -4.99 -14.83 -10.19
C ASN A 471 -3.59 -15.44 -10.28
N ASP A 472 -3.35 -16.23 -11.34
CA ASP A 472 -2.06 -16.83 -11.65
C ASP A 472 -0.94 -15.80 -11.87
N GLN A 473 -1.23 -14.65 -12.48
CA GLN A 473 -0.25 -13.56 -12.61
C GLN A 473 0.27 -13.05 -11.27
N PHE A 474 -0.56 -13.07 -10.22
CA PHE A 474 -0.14 -12.71 -8.86
C PHE A 474 0.64 -13.85 -8.19
N ALA A 475 0.35 -15.11 -8.53
CA ALA A 475 1.13 -16.25 -8.09
C ALA A 475 2.56 -16.21 -8.65
N GLN A 476 2.69 -15.96 -9.96
CA GLN A 476 3.97 -15.77 -10.64
C GLN A 476 4.73 -14.57 -10.06
N PHE A 477 4.05 -13.44 -9.87
CA PHE A 477 4.68 -12.26 -9.25
C PHE A 477 5.18 -12.54 -7.83
N ALA A 478 4.40 -13.22 -6.99
CA ALA A 478 4.82 -13.61 -5.65
C ALA A 478 6.07 -14.51 -5.69
N PHE A 479 6.13 -15.46 -6.62
CA PHE A 479 7.30 -16.32 -6.83
C PHE A 479 8.54 -15.54 -7.30
N ASP A 480 8.37 -14.62 -8.25
CA ASP A 480 9.45 -13.80 -8.79
C ASP A 480 10.06 -12.87 -7.72
N GLN A 481 9.25 -12.45 -6.74
CA GLN A 481 9.68 -11.74 -5.54
C GLN A 481 10.18 -12.67 -4.41
N LEU A 482 10.39 -13.97 -4.69
CA LEU A 482 10.82 -14.97 -3.71
C LEU A 482 9.91 -15.05 -2.47
N PHE A 483 8.61 -14.80 -2.67
CA PHE A 483 7.57 -14.80 -1.64
C PHE A 483 7.68 -13.68 -0.60
N ASP A 484 8.55 -12.68 -0.84
CA ASP A 484 8.57 -11.39 -0.16
C ASP A 484 7.57 -10.44 -0.83
N VAL A 485 6.28 -10.70 -0.60
CA VAL A 485 5.20 -9.94 -1.23
C VAL A 485 5.16 -8.53 -0.63
N PRO A 486 5.13 -7.45 -1.44
CA PRO A 486 5.08 -6.09 -0.92
C PRO A 486 3.86 -5.88 -0.02
N VAL A 487 4.10 -5.37 1.19
CA VAL A 487 3.04 -5.01 2.14
C VAL A 487 3.22 -3.55 2.53
N MET A 488 2.12 -2.80 2.48
CA MET A 488 2.06 -1.42 2.97
C MET A 488 1.65 -1.43 4.45
N PRO A 489 2.45 -0.85 5.37
CA PRO A 489 2.08 -0.79 6.79
C PRO A 489 0.78 -0.01 7.03
N THR A 490 0.01 -0.43 8.02
CA THR A 490 -1.23 0.26 8.42
C THR A 490 -0.92 1.55 9.19
N PRO A 491 -1.52 2.70 8.83
CA PRO A 491 -1.35 3.95 9.56
C PRO A 491 -1.83 3.85 11.02
N ASP A 492 -1.16 4.55 11.95
CA ASP A 492 -1.77 4.84 13.25
C ASP A 492 -2.85 5.90 13.10
N VAL A 493 -3.93 5.77 13.87
CA VAL A 493 -5.09 6.65 13.79
C VAL A 493 -5.58 7.07 15.17
N SER A 494 -6.06 8.30 15.27
CA SER A 494 -6.66 8.87 16.48
C SER A 494 -7.94 9.61 16.12
N SER A 495 -8.85 9.78 17.09
CA SER A 495 -10.05 10.60 16.88
C SER A 495 -10.53 11.29 18.15
N ILE A 496 -11.23 12.41 17.97
CA ILE A 496 -12.05 13.05 18.98
C ILE A 496 -13.50 13.13 18.51
N GLN A 497 -14.42 12.74 19.40
CA GLN A 497 -15.86 12.81 19.15
C GLN A 497 -16.42 14.14 19.67
N LEU A 498 -17.17 14.84 18.81
CA LEU A 498 -17.73 16.17 19.05
C LEU A 498 -19.23 16.19 18.69
N ASP A 499 -19.88 17.32 18.99
CA ASP A 499 -21.31 17.48 18.76
C ASP A 499 -21.60 17.51 17.26
N GLY A 500 -22.21 16.43 16.75
CA GLY A 500 -22.50 16.24 15.33
C GLY A 500 -21.27 16.13 14.42
N LYS A 501 -20.07 15.97 14.98
CA LYS A 501 -18.80 15.94 14.24
C LYS A 501 -17.79 14.98 14.86
N VAL A 502 -16.81 14.58 14.08
CA VAL A 502 -15.62 13.84 14.53
C VAL A 502 -14.41 14.45 13.85
N SER A 503 -13.31 14.61 14.57
CA SER A 503 -12.01 14.85 13.93
C SER A 503 -11.18 13.58 14.04
N ILE A 504 -10.63 13.15 12.91
CA ILE A 504 -9.73 12.01 12.82
C ILE A 504 -8.34 12.52 12.43
N SER A 505 -7.29 11.93 12.98
CA SER A 505 -5.89 12.20 12.60
C SER A 505 -5.13 10.90 12.43
N TRP A 506 -4.05 10.93 11.66
CA TRP A 506 -3.24 9.75 11.37
C TRP A 506 -1.77 10.08 11.26
N SER A 507 -0.93 9.04 11.33
CA SER A 507 0.54 9.16 11.24
C SER A 507 1.10 10.10 12.29
N ASN A 508 0.59 9.99 13.52
CA ASN A 508 1.05 10.77 14.67
C ASN A 508 2.30 10.15 15.30
N ASP A 509 2.53 8.85 15.05
CA ASP A 509 3.76 8.15 15.42
C ASP A 509 4.80 8.28 14.30
N GLU A 510 5.97 8.82 14.65
CA GLU A 510 7.04 9.12 13.70
C GLU A 510 7.67 7.85 13.11
N GLU A 511 7.74 6.74 13.86
CA GLU A 511 8.28 5.48 13.35
C GLU A 511 7.31 4.85 12.35
N VAL A 512 6.02 4.84 12.66
CA VAL A 512 4.96 4.35 11.75
C VAL A 512 4.90 5.21 10.48
N LYS A 513 4.95 6.54 10.61
CA LYS A 513 4.99 7.45 9.46
C LYS A 513 6.21 7.18 8.58
N ASN A 514 7.41 7.08 9.15
CA ASN A 514 8.62 6.80 8.38
C ASN A 514 8.59 5.42 7.70
N ALA A 515 8.02 4.41 8.37
CA ALA A 515 7.83 3.08 7.79
C ALA A 515 6.89 3.12 6.56
N ILE A 516 5.92 4.02 6.53
CA ILE A 516 4.98 4.17 5.40
C ILE A 516 5.58 5.03 4.30
N GLU A 517 6.08 6.22 4.62
CA GLU A 517 6.38 7.24 3.61
C GLU A 517 7.79 7.14 3.05
N ASN A 518 8.75 6.64 3.85
CA ASN A 518 10.18 6.73 3.55
C ASN A 518 10.87 5.38 3.33
N GLN A 519 10.21 4.26 3.62
CA GLN A 519 10.74 2.91 3.36
C GLN A 519 10.29 2.37 2.00
N PRO A 520 11.07 1.45 1.38
CA PRO A 520 10.69 0.83 0.11
C PRO A 520 9.55 -0.19 0.30
N HIS A 521 8.54 -0.14 -0.56
CA HIS A 521 7.39 -1.07 -0.57
C HIS A 521 7.40 -1.94 -1.82
N GLY A 522 8.51 -2.66 -2.01
CA GLY A 522 8.79 -3.37 -3.26
C GLY A 522 8.90 -2.39 -4.44
N PRO A 523 8.23 -2.64 -5.57
CA PRO A 523 8.27 -1.74 -6.71
C PRO A 523 7.35 -0.51 -6.56
N TYR A 524 6.56 -0.39 -5.49
CA TYR A 524 5.58 0.69 -5.32
C TYR A 524 6.17 1.88 -4.56
N ALA A 525 5.86 3.10 -5.02
CA ALA A 525 6.22 4.34 -4.34
C ALA A 525 5.02 4.85 -3.52
N PHE A 526 5.26 5.35 -2.31
CA PHE A 526 4.21 5.97 -1.50
C PHE A 526 3.59 7.16 -2.24
N GLU A 527 2.25 7.21 -2.25
CA GLU A 527 1.48 8.18 -3.02
C GLU A 527 0.53 9.00 -2.15
N GLY A 528 0.05 8.48 -1.01
CA GLY A 528 -0.79 9.26 -0.11
C GLY A 528 -1.61 8.44 0.87
N TYR A 529 -2.61 9.11 1.48
CA TYR A 529 -3.57 8.47 2.38
C TYR A 529 -4.99 8.58 1.85
N ALA A 530 -5.76 7.50 1.94
CA ALA A 530 -7.18 7.50 1.61
C ALA A 530 -8.03 7.34 2.88
N VAL A 531 -9.10 8.13 2.96
CA VAL A 531 -10.07 8.10 4.06
C VAL A 531 -11.39 7.54 3.56
N TYR A 532 -11.96 6.60 4.30
CA TYR A 532 -13.22 5.94 3.96
C TYR A 532 -14.23 6.05 5.10
N GLN A 533 -15.51 6.07 4.74
CA GLN A 533 -16.60 5.67 5.64
C GLN A 533 -17.06 4.27 5.26
N LEU A 534 -17.12 3.37 6.24
CA LEU A 534 -17.60 2.00 6.10
C LEU A 534 -18.98 1.86 6.75
N PRO A 535 -19.77 0.84 6.35
CA PRO A 535 -20.93 0.44 7.12
C PRO A 535 -20.55 0.16 8.58
N ALA A 536 -21.42 0.54 9.52
CA ALA A 536 -21.12 0.41 10.94
C ALA A 536 -20.72 -1.04 11.30
N GLY A 537 -19.52 -1.20 11.87
CA GLY A 537 -18.95 -2.50 12.26
C GLY A 537 -18.25 -3.27 11.14
N SER A 538 -18.25 -2.77 9.90
CA SER A 538 -17.48 -3.34 8.80
C SER A 538 -15.99 -3.00 8.94
N VAL A 539 -15.13 -3.91 8.46
CA VAL A 539 -13.67 -3.74 8.43
C VAL A 539 -13.12 -3.78 6.99
N ASP A 540 -13.99 -3.91 5.99
CA ASP A 540 -13.61 -4.08 4.59
C ASP A 540 -13.92 -2.81 3.78
N ILE A 541 -12.87 -2.18 3.23
CA ILE A 541 -12.99 -1.03 2.33
C ILE A 541 -13.62 -1.38 0.97
N LYS A 542 -13.72 -2.67 0.64
CA LYS A 542 -14.36 -3.19 -0.58
C LYS A 542 -15.85 -3.49 -0.38
N ASP A 543 -16.41 -3.23 0.81
CA ASP A 543 -17.86 -3.32 1.03
C ASP A 543 -18.61 -2.46 -0.01
N PRO A 544 -19.64 -2.98 -0.68
CA PRO A 544 -20.40 -2.23 -1.69
C PRO A 544 -21.00 -0.91 -1.21
N LYS A 545 -21.16 -0.72 0.10
CA LYS A 545 -21.67 0.51 0.72
C LYS A 545 -20.56 1.41 1.28
N ALA A 546 -19.29 1.00 1.23
CA ALA A 546 -18.18 1.84 1.63
C ALA A 546 -18.05 3.05 0.68
N VAL A 547 -17.68 4.20 1.23
CA VAL A 547 -17.50 5.44 0.47
C VAL A 547 -16.12 6.01 0.76
N ARG A 548 -15.29 6.20 -0.27
CA ARG A 548 -14.04 6.97 -0.15
C ARG A 548 -14.38 8.44 0.01
N VAL A 549 -14.06 8.98 1.17
CA VAL A 549 -14.33 10.36 1.58
C VAL A 549 -13.32 11.32 0.97
N ALA A 550 -12.04 10.96 1.02
CA ALA A 550 -10.94 11.79 0.54
C ALA A 550 -9.72 10.94 0.19
N ILE A 551 -8.83 11.51 -0.62
CA ILE A 551 -7.46 11.06 -0.80
C ILE A 551 -6.54 12.30 -0.67
N PHE A 552 -5.45 12.17 0.07
CA PHE A 552 -4.45 13.20 0.27
C PHE A 552 -3.13 12.70 -0.29
N ASP A 553 -2.77 13.22 -1.46
CA ASP A 553 -1.67 12.75 -2.28
C ASP A 553 -0.41 13.60 -2.13
N VAL A 554 0.74 12.98 -2.38
CA VAL A 554 2.00 13.69 -2.57
C VAL A 554 1.87 14.57 -3.81
N VAL A 555 2.25 15.85 -3.72
CA VAL A 555 2.24 16.74 -4.90
C VAL A 555 3.32 16.30 -5.88
N ASN A 556 2.92 15.59 -6.93
CA ASN A 556 3.82 15.06 -7.95
C ASN A 556 3.15 15.10 -9.35
N GLY A 557 3.61 14.27 -10.29
CA GLY A 557 3.07 14.20 -11.66
C GLY A 557 1.88 13.23 -11.85
N VAL A 558 1.44 12.54 -10.80
CA VAL A 558 0.44 11.46 -10.85
C VAL A 558 -0.95 12.03 -10.62
N SER A 559 -1.73 12.20 -11.68
CA SER A 559 -3.09 12.77 -11.57
C SER A 559 -4.21 11.73 -11.38
N VAL A 560 -3.93 10.45 -11.66
CA VAL A 560 -4.92 9.37 -11.63
C VAL A 560 -4.26 8.09 -11.16
N LEU A 561 -4.82 7.48 -10.11
CA LEU A 561 -4.53 6.10 -9.74
C LEU A 561 -5.36 5.19 -10.63
N SER A 562 -4.71 4.36 -11.44
CA SER A 562 -5.37 3.36 -12.28
C SER A 562 -4.88 1.97 -11.91
N ASP A 563 -5.77 0.99 -11.88
CA ASP A 563 -5.42 -0.39 -11.57
C ASP A 563 -6.05 -1.36 -12.58
N LYS A 564 -5.55 -2.59 -12.60
CA LYS A 564 -5.99 -3.64 -13.51
C LYS A 564 -7.18 -4.38 -12.93
N PHE A 565 -8.21 -4.53 -13.76
CA PHE A 565 -9.42 -5.26 -13.40
C PHE A 565 -9.75 -6.28 -14.47
N LEU A 566 -10.25 -7.42 -14.03
CA LEU A 566 -10.90 -8.38 -14.89
C LEU A 566 -12.35 -7.97 -15.12
N ASP A 567 -12.76 -7.85 -16.37
CA ASP A 567 -14.16 -7.86 -16.74
C ASP A 567 -14.69 -9.30 -16.70
N GLU A 568 -15.38 -9.66 -15.63
CA GLU A 568 -15.97 -11.00 -15.47
C GLU A 568 -17.04 -11.35 -16.52
N ALA A 569 -17.54 -10.38 -17.29
CA ALA A 569 -18.49 -10.66 -18.38
C ALA A 569 -17.76 -11.11 -19.65
N THR A 570 -16.63 -10.48 -19.98
CA THR A 570 -15.90 -10.69 -21.24
C THR A 570 -14.61 -11.49 -21.08
N GLY A 571 -14.10 -11.64 -19.85
CA GLY A 571 -12.80 -12.24 -19.55
C GLY A 571 -11.60 -11.33 -19.83
N LEU A 572 -11.82 -10.07 -20.22
CA LEU A 572 -10.76 -9.14 -20.58
C LEU A 572 -10.19 -8.42 -19.36
N ILE A 573 -8.87 -8.33 -19.28
CA ILE A 573 -8.17 -7.47 -18.31
C ILE A 573 -8.07 -6.07 -18.91
N TYR A 574 -8.50 -5.06 -18.18
CA TYR A 574 -8.39 -3.66 -18.58
C TYR A 574 -7.93 -2.81 -17.39
N SER A 575 -7.20 -1.74 -17.69
CA SER A 575 -6.86 -0.73 -16.69
C SER A 575 -7.99 0.29 -16.58
N LYS A 576 -8.41 0.64 -15.36
CA LYS A 576 -9.41 1.66 -15.12
C LYS A 576 -8.98 2.63 -14.01
N PRO A 577 -9.38 3.92 -14.10
CA PRO A 577 -9.21 4.87 -13.00
C PRO A 577 -9.92 4.39 -11.72
N VAL A 578 -9.17 4.31 -10.63
CA VAL A 578 -9.64 4.00 -9.28
C VAL A 578 -9.78 5.28 -8.45
N ALA A 579 -8.90 6.26 -8.62
CA ALA A 579 -8.97 7.56 -7.94
C ALA A 579 -8.40 8.69 -8.81
N PHE A 580 -8.97 9.89 -8.67
CA PHE A 580 -8.39 11.12 -9.20
C PHE A 580 -7.69 11.86 -8.05
N LEU A 581 -6.49 12.37 -8.31
CA LEU A 581 -5.64 13.04 -7.33
C LEU A 581 -5.65 14.56 -7.55
N ASP A 582 -5.65 15.34 -6.47
CA ASP A 582 -5.79 16.80 -6.51
C ASP A 582 -4.44 17.45 -6.88
N ASN A 583 -3.29 16.87 -6.51
CA ASN A 583 -1.92 17.39 -6.72
C ASN A 583 -1.68 18.85 -6.32
N THR A 584 -2.61 19.48 -5.60
CA THR A 584 -2.48 20.88 -5.17
C THR A 584 -2.43 21.05 -3.65
N LYS A 585 -2.98 20.09 -2.90
CA LYS A 585 -3.12 20.19 -1.43
C LYS A 585 -1.98 19.50 -0.68
N GLY A 586 -1.35 18.51 -1.29
CA GLY A 586 -0.36 17.67 -0.61
C GLY A 586 -0.98 16.76 0.44
N LEU A 587 -0.09 16.19 1.25
CA LEU A 587 -0.47 15.34 2.37
C LEU A 587 -1.17 16.17 3.46
N GLN A 588 -2.16 15.55 4.09
CA GLN A 588 -2.82 16.07 5.29
C GLN A 588 -2.69 15.06 6.43
N ARG A 589 -2.75 15.55 7.68
CA ARG A 589 -2.63 14.71 8.88
C ARG A 589 -3.92 14.56 9.69
N TYR A 590 -4.97 15.30 9.31
CA TYR A 590 -6.27 15.21 9.96
C TYR A 590 -7.41 15.59 9.01
N LEU A 591 -8.62 15.13 9.33
CA LEU A 591 -9.86 15.49 8.64
C LEU A 591 -11.00 15.69 9.64
N ILE A 592 -11.82 16.70 9.39
CA ILE A 592 -13.06 16.96 10.14
C ILE A 592 -14.23 16.36 9.36
N LEU A 593 -14.97 15.47 10.01
CA LEU A 593 -16.10 14.76 9.45
C LEU A 593 -17.37 15.21 10.19
N ASP A 594 -18.30 15.83 9.47
CA ASP A 594 -19.60 16.25 10.01
C ASP A 594 -20.79 15.66 9.25
N LYS A 595 -20.49 14.69 8.38
CA LYS A 595 -21.43 14.06 7.47
C LYS A 595 -21.28 12.54 7.49
N ASP A 596 -22.41 11.86 7.45
CA ASP A 596 -22.58 10.48 7.00
C ASP A 596 -22.60 10.48 5.46
N TYR A 597 -21.47 10.14 4.85
CA TYR A 597 -21.25 10.02 3.41
C TYR A 597 -21.99 8.84 2.79
N ILE A 598 -22.31 7.79 3.55
CA ILE A 598 -23.11 6.65 3.05
C ILE A 598 -24.56 7.08 2.85
N ASN A 599 -25.16 7.77 3.84
CA ASN A 599 -26.57 8.17 3.79
C ASN A 599 -26.79 9.63 3.37
N ASN A 600 -25.71 10.38 3.12
CA ASN A 600 -25.72 11.79 2.74
C ASN A 600 -26.48 12.70 3.76
N LYS A 601 -26.24 12.50 5.06
CA LYS A 601 -26.86 13.28 6.17
C LYS A 601 -25.82 13.78 7.15
N GLY A 602 -26.16 14.74 8.01
CA GLY A 602 -25.26 15.13 9.10
C GLY A 602 -25.04 13.98 10.09
N LEU A 603 -23.87 13.92 10.74
CA LEU A 603 -23.64 12.94 11.79
C LEU A 603 -24.58 13.19 12.98
N ILE A 604 -25.09 12.10 13.57
CA ILE A 604 -26.05 12.18 14.66
C ILE A 604 -25.40 11.68 15.94
N ASN A 605 -25.54 12.46 17.02
CA ASN A 605 -25.02 12.06 18.32
C ASN A 605 -25.61 10.72 18.79
N GLY A 606 -24.76 9.91 19.42
CA GLY A 606 -25.15 8.58 19.90
C GLY A 606 -25.36 7.54 18.79
N GLN A 607 -25.02 7.87 17.53
CA GLN A 607 -24.95 6.90 16.45
C GLN A 607 -23.51 6.44 16.25
N SER A 608 -23.29 5.14 16.07
CA SER A 608 -21.98 4.62 15.71
C SER A 608 -21.72 4.81 14.21
N TYR A 609 -20.53 5.28 13.89
CA TYR A 609 -19.98 5.35 12.53
C TYR A 609 -18.62 4.68 12.51
N THR A 610 -18.30 4.06 11.38
CA THR A 610 -17.00 3.43 11.17
C THR A 610 -16.28 4.16 10.05
N PHE A 611 -15.12 4.74 10.37
CA PHE A 611 -14.21 5.34 9.39
C PHE A 611 -12.94 4.50 9.30
N ALA A 612 -12.22 4.64 8.19
CA ALA A 612 -10.94 3.98 8.00
C ALA A 612 -9.95 4.91 7.32
N VAL A 613 -8.66 4.75 7.64
CA VAL A 613 -7.55 5.38 6.92
C VAL A 613 -6.63 4.29 6.38
N THR A 614 -6.23 4.41 5.12
CA THR A 614 -5.25 3.54 4.47
C THR A 614 -4.08 4.36 3.93
N ALA A 615 -2.90 3.77 3.91
CA ALA A 615 -1.78 4.26 3.11
C ALA A 615 -1.86 3.66 1.69
N VAL A 616 -1.54 4.47 0.68
CA VAL A 616 -1.62 4.13 -0.73
C VAL A 616 -0.25 4.32 -1.36
N ALA A 617 0.21 3.32 -2.10
CA ALA A 617 1.39 3.36 -2.94
C ALA A 617 1.04 2.96 -4.38
N TYR A 618 1.79 3.50 -5.34
CA TYR A 618 1.47 3.41 -6.76
C TYR A 618 2.70 3.08 -7.61
N ASN A 619 2.49 2.25 -8.64
CA ASN A 619 3.41 2.03 -9.74
C ASN A 619 2.63 1.74 -11.02
N ASN A 620 2.86 2.54 -12.07
CA ASN A 620 2.16 2.40 -13.35
C ASN A 620 2.86 1.47 -14.36
N ASP A 621 3.78 0.62 -13.91
CA ASP A 621 4.46 -0.34 -14.79
C ASP A 621 3.43 -1.37 -15.32
N PRO A 622 3.23 -1.46 -16.65
CA PRO A 622 2.29 -2.41 -17.24
C PRO A 622 2.69 -3.88 -17.02
N GLY A 623 3.92 -4.18 -16.59
CA GLY A 623 4.38 -5.51 -16.21
C GLY A 623 3.88 -5.98 -14.84
N LEU A 624 3.43 -5.08 -13.96
CA LEU A 624 2.95 -5.46 -12.64
C LEU A 624 1.52 -6.02 -12.68
N PRO A 625 1.18 -7.02 -11.86
CA PRO A 625 -0.17 -7.57 -11.83
C PRO A 625 -1.21 -6.60 -11.22
N ALA A 626 -0.78 -5.73 -10.31
CA ALA A 626 -1.54 -4.59 -9.80
C ALA A 626 -0.67 -3.33 -9.83
N ASN A 627 -1.30 -2.18 -10.00
CA ASN A 627 -0.59 -0.89 -10.01
C ASN A 627 -0.72 -0.16 -8.67
N ILE A 628 -1.67 -0.56 -7.83
CA ILE A 628 -1.92 0.05 -6.53
C ILE A 628 -1.62 -0.96 -5.42
N LEU A 629 -0.84 -0.52 -4.44
CA LEU A 629 -0.66 -1.21 -3.17
C LEU A 629 -1.31 -0.37 -2.07
N GLU A 630 -2.33 -0.92 -1.40
CA GLU A 630 -3.07 -0.21 -0.34
C GLU A 630 -2.98 -1.00 0.96
N SER A 631 -2.70 -0.31 2.07
CA SER A 631 -2.55 -0.95 3.39
C SER A 631 -3.84 -1.58 3.89
N ALA A 632 -3.73 -2.48 4.87
CA ALA A 632 -4.92 -2.84 5.66
C ALA A 632 -5.51 -1.57 6.33
N PRO A 633 -6.85 -1.46 6.43
CA PRO A 633 -7.50 -0.25 6.92
C PRO A 633 -7.33 -0.06 8.43
N ALA A 634 -6.92 1.13 8.83
CA ALA A 634 -6.89 1.56 10.22
C ALA A 634 -8.30 1.99 10.66
N ILE A 635 -9.02 1.12 11.38
CA ILE A 635 -10.44 1.29 11.70
C ILE A 635 -10.67 2.20 12.91
N LEU A 636 -11.55 3.18 12.76
CA LEU A 636 -12.04 4.09 13.80
C LEU A 636 -13.55 3.92 13.97
N ASN A 637 -13.97 3.31 15.08
CA ASN A 637 -15.38 3.28 15.49
C ASN A 637 -15.66 4.48 16.40
N VAL A 638 -16.51 5.39 15.94
CA VAL A 638 -16.75 6.69 16.59
C VAL A 638 -18.23 6.92 16.81
N VAL A 639 -18.55 7.53 17.95
CA VAL A 639 -19.91 7.94 18.32
C VAL A 639 -19.89 9.43 18.59
N PRO A 640 -20.36 10.29 17.67
CA PRO A 640 -20.47 11.73 17.89
C PRO A 640 -21.25 12.03 19.17
N GLN A 641 -20.83 13.06 19.91
CA GLN A 641 -21.39 13.35 21.22
C GLN A 641 -21.15 14.80 21.64
N SER A 642 -22.05 15.31 22.48
CA SER A 642 -21.84 16.58 23.19
C SER A 642 -20.68 16.48 24.18
N THR A 643 -20.23 17.60 24.73
CA THR A 643 -19.30 17.57 25.86
C THR A 643 -19.93 16.91 27.09
N LYS A 644 -19.08 16.30 27.93
CA LYS A 644 -19.49 15.77 29.24
C LYS A 644 -20.05 16.87 30.14
N PRO A 645 -21.00 16.56 31.05
CA PRO A 645 -21.53 17.53 32.00
C PRO A 645 -20.41 18.27 32.72
N GLY A 646 -20.45 19.61 32.66
CA GLY A 646 -19.46 20.49 33.29
C GLY A 646 -18.16 20.71 32.51
N VAL A 647 -17.89 19.94 31.45
CA VAL A 647 -16.69 20.11 30.60
C VAL A 647 -16.94 21.15 29.52
N ARG A 648 -15.99 22.06 29.33
CA ARG A 648 -15.99 23.05 28.23
C ARG A 648 -14.63 23.05 27.53
N TYR A 649 -14.66 22.95 26.21
CA TYR A 649 -13.52 23.22 25.35
C TYR A 649 -13.46 24.71 25.06
N ASN A 650 -12.29 25.31 25.28
CA ASN A 650 -12.06 26.74 25.11
C ASN A 650 -11.49 27.09 23.72
N SER A 651 -11.45 26.09 22.83
CA SER A 651 -11.21 26.17 21.39
C SER A 651 -12.03 25.10 20.69
N ILE A 652 -12.28 25.29 19.40
CA ILE A 652 -12.88 24.30 18.51
C ILE A 652 -11.84 23.72 17.55
N VAL A 653 -12.11 22.53 17.00
CA VAL A 653 -11.25 21.93 15.98
C VAL A 653 -11.20 22.84 14.74
N GLY A 654 -10.00 23.06 14.21
CA GLY A 654 -9.71 23.98 13.13
C GLY A 654 -9.37 25.41 13.58
N ASP A 655 -9.55 25.76 14.87
CA ASP A 655 -9.10 27.06 15.37
C ASP A 655 -7.59 27.22 15.20
N THR A 656 -7.17 28.44 14.85
CA THR A 656 -5.76 28.77 14.68
C THR A 656 -5.29 29.68 15.81
N ILE A 657 -4.28 29.23 16.55
CA ILE A 657 -3.61 29.99 17.60
C ILE A 657 -2.34 30.58 16.98
N LYS A 658 -2.36 31.88 16.68
CA LYS A 658 -1.20 32.58 16.11
C LYS A 658 -0.14 32.79 17.18
N ALA A 659 1.12 32.51 16.84
CA ALA A 659 2.25 32.81 17.70
C ALA A 659 2.72 34.27 17.55
N ASN A 660 3.26 34.80 18.64
CA ASN A 660 3.93 36.09 18.67
C ASN A 660 5.42 35.88 18.37
N HIS A 661 5.93 36.62 17.40
CA HIS A 661 7.37 36.73 17.14
C HIS A 661 8.00 37.59 18.25
N THR A 662 8.87 36.99 19.06
CA THR A 662 9.42 37.63 20.27
C THR A 662 10.84 38.16 20.07
N THR A 663 11.63 37.53 19.21
CA THR A 663 13.00 37.96 18.86
C THR A 663 13.30 37.67 17.40
N GLY A 664 14.29 38.38 16.83
CA GLY A 664 14.73 38.21 15.45
C GLY A 664 14.06 39.19 14.48
N LEU A 665 14.31 39.01 13.18
CA LEU A 665 13.85 39.90 12.12
C LEU A 665 12.99 39.19 11.07
N SER A 666 12.71 37.90 11.25
CA SER A 666 12.03 37.10 10.25
C SER A 666 10.66 37.64 9.85
N ASP A 667 10.35 37.53 8.56
CA ASP A 667 9.03 37.70 7.96
C ASP A 667 8.17 36.42 8.05
N GLY A 668 8.73 35.35 8.61
CA GLY A 668 8.05 34.09 8.83
C GLY A 668 6.91 34.19 9.84
N SER A 669 6.07 33.17 9.87
CA SER A 669 4.97 33.09 10.81
C SER A 669 4.83 31.69 11.40
N VAL A 670 4.35 31.64 12.63
CA VAL A 670 4.06 30.38 13.32
C VAL A 670 2.63 30.41 13.82
N PHE A 671 1.90 29.32 13.61
CA PHE A 671 0.57 29.15 14.18
C PHE A 671 0.26 27.68 14.44
N ALA A 672 -0.51 27.43 15.50
CA ALA A 672 -0.95 26.09 15.88
C ALA A 672 -2.43 25.92 15.53
N VAL A 673 -2.75 24.89 14.74
CA VAL A 673 -4.13 24.52 14.40
C VAL A 673 -4.63 23.49 15.39
N VAL A 674 -5.78 23.73 16.01
CA VAL A 674 -6.37 22.82 17.00
C VAL A 674 -6.96 21.61 16.29
N VAL A 675 -6.46 20.41 16.60
CA VAL A 675 -6.94 19.13 16.05
C VAL A 675 -7.74 18.35 17.10
N ASP A 676 -7.30 18.38 18.36
CA ASP A 676 -7.97 17.77 19.49
C ASP A 676 -7.99 18.75 20.68
N PRO A 677 -9.08 19.53 20.84
CA PRO A 677 -9.18 20.50 21.93
C PRO A 677 -9.15 19.86 23.32
N SER A 678 -9.45 18.56 23.46
CA SER A 678 -9.44 17.87 24.75
C SER A 678 -8.02 17.59 25.26
N LYS A 679 -7.03 17.57 24.36
CA LYS A 679 -5.61 17.33 24.67
C LYS A 679 -4.82 18.61 24.90
N LEU A 680 -5.38 19.78 24.63
CA LEU A 680 -4.70 21.06 24.88
C LEU A 680 -4.42 21.23 26.38
N LYS A 681 -3.17 21.57 26.72
CA LYS A 681 -2.71 21.54 28.11
C LYS A 681 -2.90 22.85 28.88
N GLY A 682 -3.13 23.98 28.20
CA GLY A 682 -3.05 25.30 28.84
C GLY A 682 -1.63 25.87 28.89
N HIS A 683 -0.67 25.21 28.24
CA HIS A 683 0.74 25.52 28.37
C HIS A 683 1.18 26.59 27.37
N SER A 684 2.26 27.26 27.73
CA SER A 684 3.03 28.11 26.82
C SER A 684 4.07 27.27 26.07
N TYR A 685 4.18 27.54 24.78
CA TYR A 685 5.10 26.89 23.86
C TYR A 685 5.99 27.91 23.17
N LYS A 686 7.14 27.42 22.72
CA LYS A 686 8.20 28.20 22.10
C LYS A 686 8.75 27.48 20.89
N VAL A 687 8.76 28.16 19.74
CA VAL A 687 9.41 27.70 18.52
C VAL A 687 10.75 28.41 18.37
N THR A 688 11.79 27.62 18.13
CA THR A 688 13.18 28.09 17.97
C THR A 688 13.81 27.43 16.75
N PHE A 689 14.84 28.05 16.18
CA PHE A 689 15.51 27.55 14.99
C PHE A 689 16.96 27.14 15.26
N SER A 690 17.49 26.25 14.44
CA SER A 690 18.86 25.75 14.49
C SER A 690 19.37 25.53 13.07
N GLU A 691 20.68 25.68 12.86
CA GLU A 691 21.31 25.34 11.57
C GLU A 691 21.79 23.89 11.59
N THR A 692 21.49 23.17 10.52
CA THR A 692 22.00 21.81 10.25
C THR A 692 22.72 21.78 8.91
N VAL A 693 23.37 20.66 8.59
CA VAL A 693 23.97 20.45 7.27
C VAL A 693 22.93 20.53 6.13
N ASP A 694 21.67 20.24 6.45
CA ASP A 694 20.54 20.24 5.51
C ASP A 694 19.74 21.56 5.55
N GLY A 695 20.27 22.59 6.22
CA GLY A 695 19.69 23.94 6.34
C GLY A 695 19.04 24.23 7.68
N THR A 696 18.27 25.32 7.74
CA THR A 696 17.59 25.78 8.96
C THR A 696 16.43 24.86 9.32
N VAL A 697 16.44 24.32 10.55
CA VAL A 697 15.37 23.50 11.13
C VAL A 697 14.71 24.21 12.30
N TRP A 698 13.50 23.81 12.66
CA TRP A 698 12.79 24.34 13.82
C TRP A 698 12.50 23.28 14.89
N ASN A 699 12.34 23.75 16.12
CA ASN A 699 12.07 22.94 17.30
C ASN A 699 10.88 23.54 18.05
N LEU A 700 10.04 22.70 18.66
CA LEU A 700 8.94 23.10 19.54
C LEU A 700 9.26 22.69 20.98
N ILE A 701 9.22 23.65 21.90
CA ILE A 701 9.49 23.44 23.32
C ILE A 701 8.26 23.84 24.12
N ASP A 702 7.76 22.95 24.96
CA ASP A 702 6.81 23.26 26.02
C ASP A 702 7.59 23.90 27.17
N VAL A 703 7.47 25.22 27.32
CA VAL A 703 8.22 25.96 28.36
C VAL A 703 7.60 25.81 29.74
N THR A 704 6.35 25.35 29.83
CA THR A 704 5.66 25.13 31.11
C THR A 704 6.18 23.86 31.77
N GLU A 705 6.43 22.81 30.97
CA GLU A 705 6.98 21.52 31.42
C GLU A 705 8.50 21.39 31.23
N ASN A 706 9.14 22.35 30.56
CA ASN A 706 10.55 22.26 30.13
C ASN A 706 10.84 20.99 29.31
N ARG A 707 9.99 20.72 28.31
CA ARG A 707 10.03 19.52 27.47
C ARG A 707 10.19 19.90 26.00
N VAL A 708 11.14 19.27 25.31
CA VAL A 708 11.21 19.33 23.84
C VAL A 708 10.09 18.45 23.29
N VAL A 709 9.18 19.06 22.53
CA VAL A 709 8.00 18.40 21.96
C VAL A 709 8.30 17.90 20.55
N LEU A 710 8.93 18.75 19.74
CA LEU A 710 9.40 18.44 18.39
C LEU A 710 10.82 18.98 18.24
N ALA A 711 11.68 18.23 17.55
CA ALA A 711 13.06 18.60 17.29
C ALA A 711 13.40 18.46 15.80
N ASN A 712 14.28 19.31 15.30
CA ASN A 712 14.86 19.24 13.95
C ASN A 712 13.83 19.08 12.82
N GLN A 713 12.76 19.85 12.88
CA GLN A 713 11.71 19.81 11.86
C GLN A 713 12.12 20.65 10.64
N HIS A 714 12.01 20.09 9.45
CA HIS A 714 12.43 20.75 8.20
C HIS A 714 11.30 21.51 7.49
N ASN A 715 10.06 21.05 7.61
CA ASN A 715 8.96 21.64 6.85
C ASN A 715 8.70 23.09 7.30
N GLN A 716 8.86 24.04 6.37
CA GLN A 716 8.59 25.46 6.54
C GLN A 716 7.70 26.04 5.44
N SER A 717 7.04 25.18 4.65
CA SER A 717 6.27 25.57 3.45
C SER A 717 4.91 26.20 3.79
N GLY A 718 4.35 25.86 4.95
CA GLY A 718 2.99 26.21 5.37
C GLY A 718 1.88 25.30 4.82
N ASP A 719 2.22 24.17 4.19
CA ASP A 719 1.27 23.12 3.80
C ASP A 719 0.61 22.44 5.03
N ASP A 720 -0.18 21.39 4.81
CA ASP A 720 -0.89 20.65 5.87
C ASP A 720 -0.11 19.44 6.41
N ASP A 721 1.16 19.25 6.01
CA ASP A 721 2.01 18.14 6.42
C ASP A 721 2.93 18.50 7.60
N TYR A 722 2.31 18.67 8.77
CA TYR A 722 3.01 18.94 10.03
C TYR A 722 2.57 17.98 11.12
N ALA A 723 3.49 17.63 12.02
CA ALA A 723 3.20 16.73 13.15
C ALA A 723 2.13 17.29 14.10
N ILE A 724 1.26 16.40 14.60
CA ILE A 724 0.24 16.72 15.59
C ILE A 724 0.75 16.34 16.98
N VAL A 725 0.90 17.33 17.86
CA VAL A 725 1.41 17.17 19.22
C VAL A 725 0.55 17.91 20.21
N ASP A 726 0.31 17.35 21.38
CA ASP A 726 -0.48 17.97 22.46
C ASP A 726 -1.86 18.52 22.00
N GLY A 727 -2.48 17.88 20.99
CA GLY A 727 -3.78 18.25 20.43
C GLY A 727 -3.75 19.30 19.33
N MET A 728 -2.58 19.69 18.82
CA MET A 728 -2.42 20.74 17.82
C MET A 728 -1.41 20.37 16.73
N LEU A 729 -1.65 20.87 15.52
CA LEU A 729 -0.73 20.83 14.40
C LEU A 729 0.01 22.17 14.33
N VAL A 730 1.32 22.18 14.59
CA VAL A 730 2.10 23.43 14.65
C VAL A 730 2.76 23.70 13.31
N LYS A 731 2.33 24.76 12.63
CA LYS A 731 2.89 25.20 11.35
C LYS A 731 3.92 26.30 11.55
N VAL A 732 5.08 26.10 10.95
CA VAL A 732 6.12 27.12 10.79
C VAL A 732 6.18 27.47 9.32
N VAL A 733 6.05 28.73 8.98
CA VAL A 733 6.01 29.22 7.60
C VAL A 733 7.14 30.20 7.40
N GLY A 734 8.10 29.88 6.54
CA GLY A 734 9.10 30.82 6.06
C GLY A 734 8.56 31.72 4.95
N PRO A 735 9.27 32.79 4.56
CA PRO A 735 8.92 33.53 3.36
C PRO A 735 9.01 32.60 2.12
N PRO A 736 8.18 32.82 1.08
CA PRO A 736 8.08 31.92 -0.07
C PRO A 736 9.38 31.81 -0.88
N PHE A 737 10.27 32.79 -0.77
CA PHE A 737 11.60 32.78 -1.35
C PHE A 737 12.57 33.63 -0.51
N ALA A 738 13.87 33.38 -0.63
CA ALA A 738 14.90 34.03 0.17
C ALA A 738 15.24 35.47 -0.20
N GLY A 739 15.09 35.87 -1.49
CA GLY A 739 15.61 37.10 -2.05
C GLY A 739 14.81 38.40 -1.81
N VAL A 740 14.58 39.17 -2.88
CA VAL A 740 13.94 40.50 -2.83
C VAL A 740 12.43 40.39 -2.62
N LYS A 741 11.98 40.73 -1.41
CA LYS A 741 10.57 40.76 -1.01
C LYS A 741 9.76 41.75 -1.84
N ASP A 742 10.25 42.98 -1.94
CA ASP A 742 9.58 44.10 -2.59
C ASP A 742 10.57 45.24 -2.86
N TRP A 743 10.10 46.31 -3.50
CA TRP A 743 10.84 47.54 -3.72
C TRP A 743 9.92 48.76 -3.58
N ASP A 744 10.49 49.92 -3.23
CA ASP A 744 9.75 51.17 -3.10
C ASP A 744 10.55 52.38 -3.59
N ILE A 745 9.90 53.53 -3.72
CA ILE A 745 10.50 54.83 -4.04
C ILE A 745 10.20 55.78 -2.88
N PRO A 746 11.03 55.75 -1.81
CA PRO A 746 10.73 56.51 -0.60
C PRO A 746 10.68 58.03 -0.82
N ASN A 747 11.44 58.52 -1.81
CA ASN A 747 11.49 59.93 -2.18
C ASN A 747 11.72 60.09 -3.69
N GLY A 748 11.17 61.18 -4.25
CA GLY A 748 11.35 61.57 -5.64
C GLY A 748 10.55 60.73 -6.65
N THR A 749 11.13 60.52 -7.83
CA THR A 749 10.56 59.85 -9.00
C THR A 749 11.32 58.58 -9.31
N ARG A 750 10.61 57.51 -9.69
CA ARG A 750 11.25 56.27 -10.15
C ARG A 750 12.08 56.48 -11.42
N ARG A 751 13.41 56.31 -11.31
CA ARG A 751 14.39 56.52 -12.40
C ARG A 751 14.76 55.26 -13.18
N PHE A 752 14.65 54.10 -12.54
CA PHE A 752 14.89 52.81 -13.16
C PHE A 752 13.62 52.20 -13.74
N THR A 753 13.78 51.31 -14.71
CA THR A 753 12.74 50.44 -15.27
C THR A 753 13.37 49.08 -15.62
N TRP A 754 12.59 48.02 -15.80
CA TRP A 754 13.12 46.73 -16.22
C TRP A 754 13.73 46.79 -17.63
N ALA A 755 14.74 45.97 -17.93
CA ALA A 755 15.28 45.83 -19.28
C ALA A 755 14.31 45.02 -20.18
N GLY A 756 14.40 45.17 -21.50
CA GLY A 756 13.76 44.22 -22.42
C GLY A 756 14.29 42.81 -22.14
N GLY A 757 13.43 41.79 -22.02
CA GLY A 757 13.91 40.42 -21.76
C GLY A 757 14.48 40.15 -20.36
N ALA A 758 14.28 41.04 -19.37
CA ALA A 758 14.70 40.82 -17.97
C ALA A 758 14.18 39.50 -17.38
N ASP A 759 13.01 39.04 -17.81
CA ASP A 759 12.44 37.73 -17.44
C ASP A 759 13.36 36.54 -17.77
N GLY A 760 14.28 36.68 -18.74
CA GLY A 760 15.18 35.61 -19.17
C GLY A 760 16.27 35.23 -18.17
N LEU A 761 16.49 36.03 -17.12
CA LEU A 761 17.37 35.68 -15.99
C LEU A 761 16.59 35.20 -14.75
N HIS A 762 15.25 35.27 -14.78
CA HIS A 762 14.35 34.77 -13.74
C HIS A 762 14.60 35.30 -12.31
N PHE A 763 15.08 36.54 -12.17
CA PHE A 763 15.21 37.15 -10.84
C PHE A 763 13.83 37.47 -10.23
N GLU A 764 13.76 37.45 -8.90
CA GLU A 764 12.52 37.53 -8.13
C GLU A 764 11.96 38.96 -7.97
N GLY A 765 12.81 39.98 -8.07
CA GLY A 765 12.47 41.38 -7.84
C GLY A 765 12.37 42.23 -9.10
N PHE A 766 11.56 43.29 -9.02
CA PHE A 766 11.48 44.35 -10.04
C PHE A 766 11.25 43.84 -11.49
N ASN A 767 10.30 42.92 -11.70
CA ASN A 767 10.01 42.26 -12.99
C ASN A 767 11.27 41.60 -13.62
N GLY A 768 11.96 40.75 -12.86
CA GLY A 768 13.13 40.02 -13.35
C GLY A 768 14.42 40.85 -13.46
N ALA A 769 14.37 42.15 -13.15
CA ALA A 769 15.51 43.05 -13.33
C ALA A 769 16.34 43.28 -12.04
N LEU A 770 15.96 42.65 -10.93
CA LEU A 770 16.68 42.72 -9.66
C LEU A 770 16.51 41.40 -8.90
N GLY A 771 17.59 40.85 -8.35
CA GLY A 771 17.48 39.68 -7.48
C GLY A 771 18.66 39.46 -6.55
N TYR A 772 18.44 38.57 -5.59
CA TYR A 772 19.45 37.91 -4.78
C TYR A 772 20.20 36.91 -5.66
N ALA A 773 21.26 37.42 -6.29
CA ALA A 773 22.10 36.66 -7.20
C ALA A 773 23.53 37.18 -7.15
N SER A 774 24.48 36.30 -7.42
CA SER A 774 25.87 36.67 -7.65
C SER A 774 26.26 36.29 -9.07
N PRO A 775 27.21 36.98 -9.72
CA PRO A 775 27.70 36.57 -11.04
C PRO A 775 28.22 35.13 -11.07
N ARG A 776 28.76 34.62 -9.96
CA ARG A 776 29.21 33.24 -9.80
C ARG A 776 28.04 32.24 -9.76
N SER A 777 26.93 32.58 -9.10
CA SER A 777 25.75 31.71 -9.08
C SER A 777 25.03 31.64 -10.43
N VAL A 778 25.07 32.73 -11.20
CA VAL A 778 24.38 32.81 -12.49
C VAL A 778 25.22 32.24 -13.64
N PHE A 779 26.55 32.37 -13.59
CA PHE A 779 27.41 32.11 -14.76
C PHE A 779 28.58 31.14 -14.53
N ASP A 780 28.79 30.61 -13.32
CA ASP A 780 29.92 29.72 -12.99
C ASP A 780 29.48 28.44 -12.26
N ASP A 781 29.79 28.28 -10.98
CA ASP A 781 29.58 27.05 -10.20
C ASP A 781 28.28 27.02 -9.39
N GLY A 782 27.43 28.05 -9.51
CA GLY A 782 26.15 28.10 -8.81
C GLY A 782 26.24 28.59 -7.35
N VAL A 783 27.43 28.96 -6.86
CA VAL A 783 27.62 29.30 -5.43
C VAL A 783 27.08 30.70 -5.10
N MET A 784 26.25 30.76 -4.04
CA MET A 784 25.84 32.01 -3.36
C MET A 784 26.64 32.19 -2.08
N ILE A 785 27.37 33.31 -1.96
CA ILE A 785 28.29 33.58 -0.83
C ILE A 785 27.61 34.35 0.30
N VAL A 786 26.80 35.35 -0.05
CA VAL A 786 25.86 35.96 0.88
C VAL A 786 24.72 34.99 1.00
N THR A 787 24.37 34.59 2.22
CA THR A 787 23.27 33.66 2.50
C THR A 787 21.96 34.42 2.78
N PRO A 788 20.78 33.78 2.68
CA PRO A 788 19.50 34.46 2.92
C PRO A 788 19.37 35.23 4.25
N PRO A 789 19.85 34.73 5.40
CA PRO A 789 19.81 35.49 6.66
C PRO A 789 20.67 36.76 6.66
N GLU A 790 21.64 36.87 5.73
CA GLU A 790 22.56 38.00 5.63
C GLU A 790 22.04 39.13 4.74
N LEU A 791 20.89 38.93 4.08
CA LEU A 791 20.28 39.91 3.18
C LEU A 791 19.78 41.14 3.93
N LYS A 792 20.00 42.31 3.34
CA LYS A 792 19.77 43.62 3.95
C LYS A 792 18.73 44.39 3.17
N ASN A 793 17.93 45.21 3.85
CA ASN A 793 17.18 46.25 3.17
C ASN A 793 18.18 47.31 2.68
N VAL A 794 18.13 47.65 1.39
CA VAL A 794 19.10 48.56 0.78
C VAL A 794 18.40 49.77 0.16
N LEU A 795 18.72 50.96 0.67
CA LEU A 795 18.31 52.22 0.10
C LEU A 795 19.39 52.74 -0.85
N LEU A 796 19.03 52.93 -2.11
CA LEU A 796 19.85 53.61 -3.10
C LEU A 796 19.48 55.10 -3.13
N LYS A 797 20.49 55.96 -2.99
CA LYS A 797 20.35 57.42 -3.11
C LYS A 797 21.08 57.88 -4.37
N LEU A 798 20.37 58.54 -5.27
CA LEU A 798 20.92 58.92 -6.57
C LEU A 798 21.68 60.26 -6.48
N ALA A 799 22.83 60.33 -7.14
CA ALA A 799 23.59 61.58 -7.28
C ALA A 799 22.91 62.53 -8.27
N SER A 800 23.21 63.83 -8.14
CA SER A 800 22.68 64.85 -9.05
C SER A 800 23.33 64.71 -10.43
N VAL A 801 22.58 64.17 -11.40
CA VAL A 801 23.03 64.04 -12.79
C VAL A 801 21.91 64.45 -13.73
N ASN A 802 21.98 65.70 -14.21
CA ASN A 802 21.08 66.27 -15.20
C ASN A 802 21.60 66.00 -16.62
N PHE A 803 21.53 64.75 -17.04
CA PHE A 803 22.03 64.27 -18.33
C PHE A 803 21.05 63.25 -18.94
N THR A 804 20.71 63.43 -20.21
CA THR A 804 19.71 62.61 -20.91
C THR A 804 20.29 61.68 -21.95
N ASP A 805 21.53 61.89 -22.38
CA ASP A 805 22.17 61.01 -23.37
C ASP A 805 22.63 59.68 -22.73
N ASP A 806 23.01 58.74 -23.58
CA ASP A 806 23.31 57.37 -23.18
C ASP A 806 24.79 57.08 -22.97
N TYR A 807 25.69 58.03 -23.23
CA TYR A 807 27.14 57.79 -23.20
C TYR A 807 27.90 58.92 -22.53
N ASN A 808 28.83 58.56 -21.66
CA ASN A 808 29.76 59.41 -20.92
C ASN A 808 29.08 60.51 -20.10
N PRO A 809 28.26 60.15 -19.09
CA PRO A 809 27.55 61.13 -18.27
C PRO A 809 28.50 62.05 -17.48
N PRO A 810 28.14 63.34 -17.29
CA PRO A 810 28.88 64.26 -16.44
C PRO A 810 28.55 63.98 -14.96
N ILE A 811 29.41 63.21 -14.30
CA ILE A 811 29.32 62.90 -12.86
C ILE A 811 30.22 63.87 -12.09
N ASP A 812 29.68 64.56 -11.08
CA ASP A 812 30.47 65.37 -10.14
C ASP A 812 31.06 64.47 -9.03
N PRO A 813 32.39 64.25 -8.99
CA PRO A 813 33.01 63.40 -7.97
C PRO A 813 32.90 63.95 -6.53
N ASN A 814 32.47 65.20 -6.35
CA ASN A 814 32.24 65.81 -5.04
C ASN A 814 30.80 65.63 -4.54
N ASP A 815 29.89 65.11 -5.37
CA ASP A 815 28.54 64.78 -4.94
C ASP A 815 28.61 63.67 -3.85
N PRO A 816 27.97 63.86 -2.69
CA PRO A 816 28.06 62.92 -1.57
C PRO A 816 27.52 61.52 -1.89
N ASN A 817 26.62 61.42 -2.88
CA ASN A 817 26.02 60.17 -3.33
C ASN A 817 26.77 59.52 -4.50
N VAL A 818 27.87 60.09 -4.99
CA VAL A 818 28.77 59.37 -5.92
C VAL A 818 29.63 58.41 -5.12
N SER A 819 29.72 57.15 -5.59
CA SER A 819 30.48 56.09 -4.93
C SER A 819 31.74 55.71 -5.72
N TYR A 820 32.79 55.34 -4.99
CA TYR A 820 33.79 54.45 -5.56
C TYR A 820 33.14 53.12 -5.93
N GLY A 821 33.26 52.71 -7.19
CA GLY A 821 32.71 51.49 -7.73
C GLY A 821 33.78 50.55 -8.27
N TYR A 822 33.58 49.24 -8.07
CA TYR A 822 34.37 48.21 -8.75
C TYR A 822 33.81 47.99 -10.15
N ARG A 823 34.61 48.31 -11.16
CA ARG A 823 34.20 48.21 -12.55
C ARG A 823 34.72 46.92 -13.17
N TYR A 824 33.82 46.20 -13.83
CA TYR A 824 34.12 44.98 -14.58
C TYR A 824 33.75 45.17 -16.05
N LEU A 825 34.42 44.45 -16.95
CA LEU A 825 34.16 44.54 -18.38
C LEU A 825 34.11 43.15 -19.00
N ARG A 826 32.97 42.86 -19.64
CA ARG A 826 32.82 41.66 -20.46
C ARG A 826 33.49 41.85 -21.82
N ARG A 827 34.15 40.80 -22.33
CA ARG A 827 34.88 40.80 -23.62
C ARG A 827 36.04 41.80 -23.66
N ALA A 828 36.70 42.05 -22.52
CA ALA A 828 37.86 42.94 -22.45
C ALA A 828 39.06 42.43 -23.28
N SER A 829 39.20 41.11 -23.48
CA SER A 829 40.23 40.52 -24.35
C SER A 829 40.00 40.70 -25.85
N GLN A 830 38.84 41.22 -26.26
CA GLN A 830 38.52 41.48 -27.67
C GLN A 830 38.92 42.90 -28.04
N PRO A 831 39.20 43.19 -29.33
CA PRO A 831 39.38 44.56 -29.79
C PRO A 831 38.20 45.45 -29.38
N PRO A 832 38.43 46.76 -29.13
CA PRO A 832 37.34 47.70 -28.84
C PRO A 832 36.26 47.64 -29.93
N ALA A 833 35.02 47.35 -29.54
CA ALA A 833 33.89 47.24 -30.47
C ALA A 833 33.53 48.59 -31.11
N LYS A 834 33.89 49.69 -30.44
CA LYS A 834 33.87 51.05 -30.98
C LYS A 834 35.20 51.76 -30.66
N PRO A 835 35.69 52.67 -31.52
CA PRO A 835 36.95 53.39 -31.27
C PRO A 835 36.98 54.11 -29.91
N GLU A 836 35.85 54.67 -29.49
CA GLU A 836 35.70 55.41 -28.23
C GLU A 836 35.81 54.55 -26.96
N PHE A 837 35.70 53.22 -27.06
CA PHE A 837 35.86 52.31 -25.91
C PHE A 837 37.31 52.06 -25.55
N ALA A 838 38.24 52.24 -26.50
CA ALA A 838 39.65 51.88 -26.34
C ALA A 838 40.32 52.46 -25.08
N PRO A 839 40.09 53.73 -24.68
CA PRO A 839 40.68 54.30 -23.46
C PRO A 839 40.20 53.64 -22.16
N TYR A 840 39.05 52.95 -22.20
CA TYR A 840 38.39 52.40 -21.02
C TYR A 840 38.63 50.90 -20.85
N ILE A 841 39.34 50.23 -21.77
CA ILE A 841 39.76 48.83 -21.62
C ILE A 841 41.16 48.80 -21.00
N LEU A 842 41.21 48.77 -19.67
CA LEU A 842 42.46 48.89 -18.89
C LEU A 842 43.13 47.53 -18.65
N ASN A 843 42.33 46.48 -18.51
CA ASN A 843 42.78 45.12 -18.26
C ASN A 843 42.16 44.16 -19.30
N PRO A 844 42.84 43.92 -20.45
CA PRO A 844 42.28 43.18 -21.59
C PRO A 844 42.37 41.66 -21.41
N THR A 845 41.84 41.14 -20.31
CA THR A 845 41.75 39.69 -20.04
C THR A 845 40.39 39.12 -20.43
N GLY A 846 40.30 37.80 -20.52
CA GLY A 846 39.05 37.10 -20.87
C GLY A 846 37.97 37.25 -19.80
N GLY A 847 36.75 36.83 -20.12
CA GLY A 847 35.64 36.76 -19.18
C GLY A 847 35.07 38.13 -18.79
N TYR A 848 34.93 38.38 -17.47
CA TYR A 848 34.31 39.57 -16.86
C TYR A 848 35.32 40.33 -16.01
N ALA A 849 36.40 40.72 -16.68
CA ALA A 849 37.62 41.22 -16.08
C ALA A 849 37.41 42.52 -15.28
N PHE A 850 37.94 42.57 -14.06
CA PHE A 850 38.07 43.81 -13.30
C PHE A 850 38.96 44.81 -14.05
N GLN A 851 38.48 46.04 -14.18
CA GLN A 851 39.15 47.12 -14.89
C GLN A 851 39.75 48.14 -13.93
N GLU A 852 38.95 48.63 -12.97
CA GLU A 852 39.37 49.70 -12.05
C GLU A 852 38.44 49.86 -10.84
N PHE A 853 38.94 50.59 -9.84
CA PHE A 853 38.19 51.07 -8.69
C PHE A 853 38.31 52.60 -8.63
N ALA A 854 37.21 53.30 -8.94
CA ALA A 854 37.19 54.76 -9.10
C ALA A 854 35.83 55.37 -8.70
N LYS A 855 35.75 56.70 -8.52
CA LYS A 855 34.47 57.41 -8.30
C LYS A 855 33.66 57.51 -9.59
N ASN A 856 32.97 56.43 -9.93
CA ASN A 856 32.34 56.26 -11.23
C ASN A 856 30.90 55.75 -11.16
N VAL A 857 30.33 55.61 -9.96
CA VAL A 857 28.94 55.18 -9.78
C VAL A 857 28.11 56.35 -9.25
N PRO A 858 27.13 56.89 -10.01
CA PRO A 858 26.33 58.07 -9.63
C PRO A 858 25.18 57.72 -8.66
N LEU A 859 25.43 56.81 -7.72
CA LEU A 859 24.53 56.46 -6.63
C LEU A 859 25.31 55.91 -5.44
N SER A 860 24.69 55.94 -4.27
CA SER A 860 25.20 55.30 -3.06
C SER A 860 24.18 54.30 -2.53
N ALA A 861 24.65 53.15 -2.08
CA ALA A 861 23.84 52.10 -1.48
C ALA A 861 23.99 52.12 0.04
N TRP A 862 22.89 51.97 0.77
CA TRP A 862 22.87 52.03 2.23
C TRP A 862 22.09 50.85 2.80
N ASN A 863 22.70 50.07 3.68
CA ASN A 863 21.98 49.17 4.56
C ASN A 863 21.13 50.01 5.52
N VAL A 864 19.82 49.80 5.48
CA VAL A 864 18.82 50.50 6.30
C VAL A 864 18.03 49.57 7.22
N ASP A 865 18.56 48.36 7.50
CA ASP A 865 17.97 47.46 8.50
C ASP A 865 17.87 48.12 9.89
N ASP A 866 18.80 49.02 10.23
CA ASP A 866 18.66 49.98 11.34
C ASP A 866 18.52 51.40 10.77
N PRO A 867 17.29 51.92 10.64
CA PRO A 867 17.06 53.26 10.09
C PRO A 867 17.73 54.39 10.87
N ASN A 868 18.06 54.17 12.14
CA ASN A 868 18.74 55.17 12.98
C ASN A 868 20.26 55.18 12.75
N ASN A 869 20.81 54.11 12.16
CA ASN A 869 22.23 53.95 11.93
C ASN A 869 22.51 53.32 10.55
N PRO A 870 22.12 53.99 9.45
CA PRO A 870 22.29 53.46 8.11
C PRO A 870 23.78 53.33 7.77
N LYS A 871 24.18 52.21 7.18
CA LYS A 871 25.58 51.93 6.81
C LYS A 871 25.74 51.91 5.30
N ARG A 872 26.63 52.74 4.77
CA ARG A 872 26.93 52.77 3.33
C ARG A 872 27.64 51.49 2.89
N LEU A 873 27.21 50.92 1.77
CA LEU A 873 27.71 49.68 1.19
C LEU A 873 28.57 49.95 -0.06
N ALA A 874 29.47 49.02 -0.34
CA ALA A 874 30.22 48.99 -1.59
C ALA A 874 29.30 48.63 -2.77
N VAL A 875 29.61 49.19 -3.93
CA VAL A 875 28.90 48.94 -5.19
C VAL A 875 29.89 48.63 -6.30
N GLY A 876 29.44 47.94 -7.33
CA GLY A 876 30.21 47.65 -8.53
C GLY A 876 29.30 47.56 -9.73
N PHE A 877 29.88 47.56 -10.91
CA PHE A 877 29.08 47.42 -12.13
C PHE A 877 29.85 46.76 -13.25
N LEU A 878 29.09 46.20 -14.18
CA LEU A 878 29.60 45.60 -15.41
C LEU A 878 29.32 46.54 -16.59
N GLU A 879 30.23 46.55 -17.56
CA GLU A 879 29.97 47.03 -18.91
C GLU A 879 30.27 45.91 -19.93
N ASN A 880 29.88 46.08 -21.19
CA ASN A 880 30.09 45.09 -22.25
C ASN A 880 30.77 45.69 -23.48
N ASN A 881 31.96 45.19 -23.81
CA ASN A 881 32.64 45.53 -25.06
C ASN A 881 31.95 44.82 -26.25
N ALA A 882 30.87 45.43 -26.75
CA ALA A 882 30.04 44.91 -27.84
C ALA A 882 29.44 46.02 -28.72
N ALA A 883 28.79 45.64 -29.82
CA ALA A 883 28.28 46.57 -30.84
C ALA A 883 27.35 47.66 -30.26
N ASN A 884 26.47 47.30 -29.32
CA ASN A 884 25.58 48.24 -28.61
C ASN A 884 26.03 48.48 -27.16
N GLY A 885 27.32 48.28 -26.87
CA GLY A 885 27.94 48.61 -25.58
C GLY A 885 27.92 50.11 -25.27
N LEU A 886 28.09 50.45 -23.99
CA LEU A 886 28.23 51.82 -23.48
C LEU A 886 29.52 51.97 -22.63
N VAL A 887 30.64 51.41 -23.08
CA VAL A 887 31.88 51.35 -22.31
C VAL A 887 32.51 52.75 -22.17
N ASP A 888 32.29 53.40 -21.02
CA ASP A 888 32.76 54.76 -20.74
C ASP A 888 33.42 54.92 -19.36
N GLY A 889 33.52 53.83 -18.60
CA GLY A 889 34.15 53.86 -17.30
C GLY A 889 33.20 54.18 -16.15
N LYS A 890 31.92 54.44 -16.41
CA LYS A 890 30.93 54.92 -15.45
C LYS A 890 29.67 54.08 -15.49
N TYR A 891 29.08 53.85 -14.32
CA TYR A 891 27.81 53.15 -14.25
C TYR A 891 26.71 54.04 -14.84
N TRP A 892 26.19 53.67 -16.01
CA TRP A 892 25.16 54.44 -16.68
C TRP A 892 24.21 53.56 -17.49
N PRO A 893 23.21 52.93 -16.83
CA PRO A 893 22.35 51.96 -17.50
C PRO A 893 21.69 52.53 -18.74
N GLY A 894 21.69 51.77 -19.84
CA GLY A 894 21.14 52.22 -21.11
C GLY A 894 19.69 52.68 -20.98
N ASN A 895 19.29 53.66 -21.77
CA ASN A 895 17.88 54.04 -21.89
C ASN A 895 17.07 52.88 -22.47
N HIS A 896 16.02 52.49 -21.76
CA HIS A 896 15.14 51.37 -22.15
C HIS A 896 14.53 51.51 -23.56
N ASN A 897 14.35 52.74 -24.05
CA ASN A 897 13.82 52.97 -25.39
C ASN A 897 14.83 52.65 -26.51
N ASN A 898 16.12 52.62 -26.16
CA ASN A 898 17.22 52.54 -27.12
C ASN A 898 18.00 51.23 -27.00
N TYR A 899 18.07 50.65 -25.81
CA TYR A 899 18.89 49.49 -25.50
C TYR A 899 18.14 48.45 -24.67
N ASP A 900 18.45 47.19 -24.98
CA ASP A 900 18.19 46.07 -24.10
C ASP A 900 19.43 45.83 -23.23
N ASN A 901 19.29 45.99 -21.90
CA ASN A 901 20.40 45.88 -20.96
C ASN A 901 20.80 44.43 -20.63
N VAL A 902 20.08 43.41 -21.08
CA VAL A 902 20.45 41.99 -20.88
C VAL A 902 20.93 41.31 -22.16
N ASP A 903 20.67 41.90 -23.33
CA ASP A 903 21.14 41.42 -24.63
C ASP A 903 22.67 41.17 -24.64
N GLY A 904 23.10 40.05 -25.25
CA GLY A 904 24.51 39.65 -25.34
C GLY A 904 25.43 40.65 -26.06
N ASN A 905 24.85 41.48 -26.93
CA ASN A 905 25.47 42.57 -27.68
C ASN A 905 25.03 43.96 -27.20
N GLY A 906 24.13 44.05 -26.21
CA GLY A 906 23.68 45.28 -25.54
C GLY A 906 24.67 45.82 -24.51
N PRO A 907 24.30 46.90 -23.78
CA PRO A 907 25.19 47.58 -22.84
C PRO A 907 25.67 46.72 -21.66
N ARG A 908 24.76 45.93 -21.07
CA ARG A 908 24.97 45.16 -19.84
C ARG A 908 25.59 45.98 -18.70
N GLU A 909 25.06 47.19 -18.54
CA GLU A 909 25.30 48.10 -17.43
C GLU A 909 24.62 47.55 -16.17
N TRP A 910 25.20 46.51 -15.62
CA TRP A 910 24.63 45.76 -14.50
C TRP A 910 25.20 46.28 -13.20
N LEU A 911 24.35 46.51 -12.19
CA LEU A 911 24.79 46.93 -10.86
C LEU A 911 24.93 45.73 -9.92
N PHE A 912 26.01 45.71 -9.17
CA PHE A 912 26.25 44.80 -8.06
C PHE A 912 26.26 45.60 -6.76
N ILE A 913 25.48 45.16 -5.79
CA ILE A 913 25.47 45.70 -4.43
C ILE A 913 26.13 44.64 -3.54
N PHE A 914 27.24 45.00 -2.92
CA PHE A 914 28.00 44.07 -2.08
C PHE A 914 27.54 44.13 -0.62
N ASP A 915 27.55 42.98 0.04
CA ASP A 915 27.58 42.90 1.51
C ASP A 915 28.98 43.21 2.03
N ALA A 916 29.42 44.45 1.80
CA ALA A 916 30.69 44.98 2.26
C ALA A 916 30.54 46.48 2.56
N PRO A 917 31.22 47.00 3.60
CA PRO A 917 31.16 48.42 3.88
C PRO A 917 31.77 49.24 2.73
N TYR A 918 31.20 50.42 2.48
CA TYR A 918 31.80 51.39 1.56
C TYR A 918 33.21 51.78 2.02
N SER A 919 34.12 51.87 1.06
CA SER A 919 35.53 52.23 1.28
C SER A 919 36.00 53.12 0.15
N GLU A 920 36.97 53.98 0.42
CA GLU A 920 37.73 54.72 -0.61
C GLU A 920 39.02 54.00 -1.00
N THR A 921 39.31 52.87 -0.35
CA THR A 921 40.42 51.96 -0.67
C THR A 921 39.86 50.66 -1.26
N SER A 922 40.48 50.20 -2.35
CA SER A 922 40.09 48.98 -3.06
C SER A 922 40.32 47.72 -2.21
N ASP A 923 39.36 46.82 -2.22
CA ASP A 923 39.42 45.48 -1.64
C ASP A 923 39.94 44.48 -2.69
N PRO A 924 41.01 43.72 -2.40
CA PRO A 924 41.55 42.74 -3.32
C PRO A 924 40.55 41.68 -3.80
N VAL A 925 39.56 41.29 -2.99
CA VAL A 925 38.56 40.26 -3.36
C VAL A 925 37.60 40.78 -4.43
N MET A 926 37.20 42.04 -4.32
CA MET A 926 36.36 42.71 -5.33
C MET A 926 37.20 43.25 -6.51
N ALA A 927 38.53 43.30 -6.40
CA ALA A 927 39.43 43.73 -7.46
C ALA A 927 39.95 42.57 -8.35
N THR A 928 39.17 41.50 -8.47
CA THR A 928 39.44 40.36 -9.39
C THR A 928 38.30 40.21 -10.41
N GLU A 929 38.44 39.31 -11.37
CA GLU A 929 37.31 38.93 -12.21
C GLU A 929 36.08 38.56 -11.38
N ILE A 930 34.91 39.15 -11.68
CA ILE A 930 33.71 38.99 -10.83
C ILE A 930 33.08 37.60 -10.95
N ILE A 931 33.27 36.93 -12.09
CA ILE A 931 32.88 35.54 -12.27
C ILE A 931 33.98 34.67 -11.65
N GLY A 932 33.61 33.85 -10.66
CA GLY A 932 34.55 33.05 -9.89
C GLY A 932 35.22 33.78 -8.70
N SER A 933 34.87 35.05 -8.44
CA SER A 933 35.33 35.76 -7.24
C SER A 933 34.56 35.32 -5.98
N ASP A 934 35.20 35.45 -4.82
CA ASP A 934 34.56 35.33 -3.51
C ASP A 934 33.88 36.65 -3.05
N ALA A 935 33.71 37.61 -3.97
CA ALA A 935 33.03 38.86 -3.71
C ALA A 935 31.58 38.63 -3.26
N ARG A 936 31.25 39.20 -2.10
CA ARG A 936 29.97 39.03 -1.43
C ARG A 936 28.86 39.86 -2.08
N VAL A 937 28.51 39.57 -3.33
CA VAL A 937 27.40 40.25 -4.04
C VAL A 937 26.08 39.81 -3.41
N MET A 938 25.33 40.78 -2.88
CA MET A 938 24.02 40.56 -2.25
C MET A 938 22.90 40.72 -3.27
N TYR A 939 22.92 41.82 -4.04
CA TYR A 939 21.92 42.08 -5.08
C TYR A 939 22.59 42.36 -6.41
N PHE A 940 21.99 41.81 -7.45
CA PHE A 940 22.37 41.98 -8.84
C PHE A 940 21.18 42.61 -9.57
N ALA A 941 21.38 43.82 -10.08
CA ALA A 941 20.40 44.55 -10.86
C ALA A 941 20.80 44.67 -12.34
N THR A 942 19.87 44.34 -13.22
CA THR A 942 20.00 44.41 -14.69
C THR A 942 19.07 45.47 -15.29
N TRP A 943 18.48 46.32 -14.45
CA TRP A 943 17.54 47.36 -14.86
C TRP A 943 18.13 48.34 -15.90
N ALA A 944 17.24 49.09 -16.54
CA ALA A 944 17.54 50.16 -17.49
C ALA A 944 17.10 51.52 -16.94
N ARG A 945 17.56 52.62 -17.56
CA ARG A 945 17.00 53.96 -17.30
C ARG A 945 15.63 54.10 -17.96
N ARG A 946 14.70 54.77 -17.28
CA ARG A 946 13.33 54.99 -17.77
C ARG A 946 13.29 56.10 -18.82
N GLY A 947 13.36 55.74 -20.10
CA GLY A 947 13.29 56.70 -21.20
C GLY A 947 14.48 57.67 -21.21
N ALA A 948 14.33 58.82 -21.89
CA ALA A 948 15.32 59.92 -21.86
C ALA A 948 15.25 60.71 -20.53
N ALA A 949 15.17 60.00 -19.40
CA ALA A 949 15.12 60.59 -18.07
C ALA A 949 16.54 60.73 -17.49
N VAL A 950 16.76 61.92 -16.95
CA VAL A 950 17.83 62.29 -16.01
C VAL A 950 17.76 61.46 -14.72
N PHE A 951 18.91 61.21 -14.09
CA PHE A 951 19.04 60.42 -12.85
C PHE A 951 18.41 61.17 -11.67
N SER A 952 19.07 62.19 -11.11
CA SER A 952 18.45 63.15 -10.18
C SER A 952 18.72 64.57 -10.69
N PRO A 953 17.74 65.28 -11.28
CA PRO A 953 18.01 66.53 -12.01
C PRO A 953 18.09 67.78 -11.13
N GLY A 954 17.47 67.73 -9.94
CA GLY A 954 17.36 68.86 -9.04
C GLY A 954 18.50 68.87 -8.03
N THR A 955 18.47 67.91 -7.11
CA THR A 955 19.44 67.83 -6.00
C THR A 955 19.92 66.41 -5.73
N SER A 956 21.12 66.29 -5.15
CA SER A 956 21.68 64.99 -4.76
C SER A 956 20.83 64.35 -3.66
N GLY A 957 20.46 63.08 -3.84
CA GLY A 957 19.65 62.31 -2.89
C GLY A 957 18.15 62.61 -2.89
N GLU A 958 17.65 63.40 -3.85
CA GLU A 958 16.22 63.71 -3.99
C GLU A 958 15.40 62.51 -4.49
N ASP A 959 16.01 61.69 -5.36
CA ASP A 959 15.42 60.46 -5.87
C ASP A 959 16.05 59.24 -5.19
N GLU A 960 15.21 58.38 -4.61
CA GLU A 960 15.63 57.20 -3.87
C GLU A 960 14.97 55.91 -4.41
N PHE A 961 15.64 54.77 -4.23
CA PHE A 961 15.09 53.45 -4.56
C PHE A 961 15.39 52.47 -3.42
N LEU A 962 14.36 51.89 -2.83
CA LEU A 962 14.48 50.96 -1.72
C LEU A 962 14.31 49.53 -2.21
N ILE A 963 15.23 48.66 -1.82
CA ILE A 963 15.18 47.21 -1.99
C ILE A 963 14.84 46.60 -0.63
N LEU A 964 13.77 45.82 -0.55
CA LEU A 964 13.35 45.12 0.66
C LEU A 964 13.71 43.64 0.55
N ALA A 965 14.45 43.12 1.53
CA ALA A 965 14.81 41.71 1.62
C ALA A 965 13.67 40.90 2.25
N ASN A 966 13.47 39.64 1.84
CA ASN A 966 12.75 38.68 2.66
C ASN A 966 13.63 38.28 3.82
N LYS A 967 13.11 38.42 5.04
CA LYS A 967 13.83 37.98 6.23
C LYS A 967 13.44 36.53 6.53
N VAL A 968 14.27 35.58 6.11
CA VAL A 968 14.04 34.15 6.38
C VAL A 968 14.07 33.85 7.88
N ASN A 969 13.48 32.71 8.29
CA ASN A 969 13.65 32.24 9.68
C ASN A 969 15.13 31.93 9.92
N SER A 970 15.65 32.35 11.07
CA SER A 970 17.06 32.17 11.45
C SER A 970 17.17 31.75 12.91
N VAL A 971 18.36 31.34 13.34
CA VAL A 971 18.66 31.01 14.74
C VAL A 971 18.42 32.15 15.74
N ALA A 972 18.25 33.39 15.27
CA ALA A 972 17.90 34.54 16.09
C ALA A 972 16.38 34.66 16.35
N ASP A 973 15.56 33.94 15.58
CA ASP A 973 14.11 34.04 15.63
C ASP A 973 13.51 33.14 16.72
N GLU A 974 12.54 33.70 17.43
CA GLU A 974 11.77 32.97 18.43
C GLU A 974 10.29 33.34 18.30
N PHE A 975 9.43 32.33 18.36
CA PHE A 975 7.98 32.51 18.38
C PHE A 975 7.39 31.85 19.62
N THR A 976 6.43 32.51 20.26
CA THR A 976 5.74 31.98 21.44
C THR A 976 4.24 32.04 21.32
N PHE A 977 3.55 31.04 21.86
CA PHE A 977 2.09 31.02 21.95
C PHE A 977 1.66 30.24 23.20
N THR A 978 0.40 30.41 23.60
CA THR A 978 -0.19 29.66 24.72
C THR A 978 -1.48 29.02 24.26
N THR A 979 -1.65 27.75 24.59
CA THR A 979 -2.87 27.02 24.29
C THR A 979 -3.91 27.21 25.38
N PRO A 980 -5.21 27.23 25.08
CA PRO A 980 -6.25 27.17 26.10
C PRO A 980 -6.43 25.74 26.60
N LYS A 981 -6.63 25.55 27.90
CA LYS A 981 -6.94 24.24 28.50
C LYS A 981 -8.45 23.99 28.50
N PRO A 982 -8.93 22.75 28.32
CA PRO A 982 -10.28 22.37 28.72
C PRO A 982 -10.55 22.71 30.19
N SER A 983 -11.77 23.16 30.47
CA SER A 983 -12.20 23.51 31.82
C SER A 983 -13.31 22.58 32.30
N TYR A 984 -13.39 22.40 33.62
CA TYR A 984 -14.47 21.71 34.30
C TYR A 984 -15.08 22.63 35.35
N ASP A 985 -16.40 22.82 35.30
CA ASP A 985 -17.15 23.59 36.29
C ASP A 985 -18.24 22.70 36.93
N PRO A 986 -18.18 22.43 38.25
CA PRO A 986 -19.13 21.58 38.95
C PRO A 986 -20.55 22.18 39.03
N ASN A 987 -20.71 23.50 38.99
CA ASN A 987 -22.02 24.14 38.95
C ASN A 987 -22.66 23.98 37.57
N LEU A 988 -21.85 24.15 36.50
CA LEU A 988 -22.31 23.86 35.15
C LEU A 988 -22.62 22.38 34.98
N ALA A 989 -21.84 21.48 35.58
CA ALA A 989 -22.11 20.05 35.56
C ALA A 989 -23.52 19.74 36.07
N LYS A 990 -23.92 20.32 37.21
CA LYS A 990 -25.28 20.21 37.76
C LYS A 990 -26.34 20.77 36.83
N SER A 991 -26.10 21.92 36.19
CA SER A 991 -27.04 22.49 35.22
C SER A 991 -27.17 21.64 33.95
N ASP A 992 -26.08 21.01 33.51
CA ASP A 992 -26.02 20.19 32.30
C ASP A 992 -26.80 18.88 32.49
N LEU A 993 -27.00 18.39 33.73
CA LEU A 993 -27.86 17.24 34.02
C LEU A 993 -29.31 17.44 33.53
N GLU A 994 -29.76 18.70 33.37
CA GLU A 994 -31.07 18.98 32.80
C GLU A 994 -31.21 18.55 31.35
N LYS A 995 -30.09 18.42 30.62
CA LYS A 995 -30.04 17.96 29.22
C LYS A 995 -30.18 16.44 29.07
N ILE A 996 -30.13 15.68 30.18
CA ILE A 996 -30.39 14.24 30.16
C ILE A 996 -31.78 14.01 29.57
N ASN A 997 -31.85 13.18 28.54
CA ASN A 997 -33.08 12.88 27.82
C ASN A 997 -33.12 11.42 27.36
N VAL A 998 -34.26 10.99 26.82
CA VAL A 998 -34.47 9.67 26.22
C VAL A 998 -35.08 9.81 24.82
N PHE A 999 -34.56 9.05 23.85
CA PHE A 999 -35.04 9.07 22.48
C PHE A 999 -35.07 7.66 21.85
N PRO A 1000 -35.94 7.39 20.85
CA PRO A 1000 -37.08 8.24 20.50
C PRO A 1000 -38.11 8.29 21.64
N ASN A 1001 -38.75 9.44 21.79
CA ASN A 1001 -39.81 9.63 22.79
C ASN A 1001 -40.89 10.56 22.19
N PRO A 1002 -42.09 10.04 21.83
CA PRO A 1002 -42.52 8.66 22.01
C PRO A 1002 -41.74 7.66 21.14
N TYR A 1003 -41.56 6.44 21.63
CA TYR A 1003 -41.20 5.28 20.82
C TYR A 1003 -42.45 4.79 20.07
N TYR A 1004 -42.42 4.77 18.74
CA TYR A 1004 -43.59 4.49 17.90
C TYR A 1004 -43.38 3.25 17.03
N GLY A 1005 -43.48 2.08 17.65
CA GLY A 1005 -43.47 0.76 17.01
C GLY A 1005 -42.11 0.30 16.49
N TYR A 1006 -41.35 1.23 15.93
CA TYR A 1006 -40.08 1.06 15.23
C TYR A 1006 -39.26 2.35 15.35
N GLN A 1007 -37.93 2.20 15.35
CA GLN A 1007 -37.02 3.30 15.03
C GLN A 1007 -36.07 2.89 13.89
N TYR A 1008 -35.63 3.86 13.08
CA TYR A 1008 -34.81 3.60 11.90
C TYR A 1008 -33.44 2.94 12.18
N ARG A 1009 -33.05 2.84 13.45
CA ARG A 1009 -31.80 2.22 13.92
C ARG A 1009 -31.95 0.76 14.35
N GLU A 1010 -33.15 0.19 14.28
CA GLU A 1010 -33.38 -1.22 14.60
C GLU A 1010 -33.00 -2.08 13.39
N THR A 1011 -32.07 -3.01 13.59
CA THR A 1011 -31.60 -3.92 12.53
C THR A 1011 -32.50 -5.14 12.35
N ALA A 1012 -33.41 -5.40 13.30
CA ALA A 1012 -34.38 -6.48 13.26
C ALA A 1012 -35.66 -6.10 14.02
N PRO A 1013 -36.85 -6.60 13.61
CA PRO A 1013 -38.14 -6.25 14.25
C PRO A 1013 -38.24 -6.59 15.75
N ASN A 1014 -37.38 -7.47 16.27
CA ASN A 1014 -37.32 -7.87 17.67
C ASN A 1014 -36.27 -7.13 18.49
N ASN A 1015 -35.41 -6.32 17.87
CA ASN A 1015 -34.36 -5.57 18.53
C ASN A 1015 -34.84 -4.14 18.87
N LYS A 1016 -35.88 -4.04 19.71
CA LYS A 1016 -36.52 -2.77 20.05
C LYS A 1016 -35.75 -2.08 21.17
N TYR A 1017 -35.51 -0.77 21.06
CA TYR A 1017 -34.84 -0.03 22.13
C TYR A 1017 -35.12 1.47 22.12
N VAL A 1018 -34.86 2.11 23.26
CA VAL A 1018 -34.67 3.56 23.39
C VAL A 1018 -33.28 3.84 23.93
N THR A 1019 -32.80 5.06 23.76
CA THR A 1019 -31.47 5.51 24.17
C THR A 1019 -31.59 6.71 25.11
N PHE A 1020 -31.04 6.59 26.31
CA PHE A 1020 -30.77 7.70 27.20
C PHE A 1020 -29.51 8.42 26.76
N SER A 1021 -29.48 9.75 26.84
CA SER A 1021 -28.36 10.57 26.39
C SER A 1021 -27.92 11.60 27.42
N HIS A 1022 -26.72 12.12 27.21
CA HIS A 1022 -26.07 13.13 28.06
C HIS A 1022 -25.89 12.66 29.52
N LEU A 1023 -25.78 11.35 29.72
CA LEU A 1023 -25.53 10.78 31.04
C LEU A 1023 -24.09 11.12 31.51
N PRO A 1024 -23.88 11.36 32.81
CA PRO A 1024 -22.55 11.32 33.40
C PRO A 1024 -22.07 9.87 33.51
N GLU A 1025 -20.80 9.67 33.90
CA GLU A 1025 -20.17 8.35 33.91
C GLU A 1025 -20.88 7.30 34.79
N LYS A 1026 -21.59 7.76 35.83
CA LYS A 1026 -22.38 6.92 36.72
C LYS A 1026 -23.81 7.42 36.84
N ALA A 1027 -24.76 6.55 36.52
CA ALA A 1027 -26.18 6.79 36.72
C ALA A 1027 -26.92 5.48 37.00
N VAL A 1028 -27.97 5.53 37.83
CA VAL A 1028 -28.88 4.39 38.03
C VAL A 1028 -30.26 4.77 37.50
N ILE A 1029 -30.65 4.15 36.39
CA ILE A 1029 -31.90 4.42 35.68
C ILE A 1029 -32.93 3.38 36.14
N ARG A 1030 -33.98 3.83 36.82
CA ARG A 1030 -35.10 3.00 37.30
C ARG A 1030 -36.35 3.37 36.53
N ILE A 1031 -36.97 2.39 35.89
CA ILE A 1031 -38.13 2.62 35.03
C ILE A 1031 -39.36 2.06 35.71
N PHE A 1032 -40.40 2.88 35.85
CA PHE A 1032 -41.66 2.53 36.49
C PHE A 1032 -42.84 2.68 35.51
N ASP A 1033 -43.87 1.87 35.67
CA ASP A 1033 -45.16 2.11 35.01
C ASP A 1033 -45.97 3.23 35.73
N LEU A 1034 -47.12 3.62 35.17
CA LEU A 1034 -47.98 4.65 35.79
C LEU A 1034 -48.58 4.25 37.15
N SER A 1035 -48.57 2.96 37.50
CA SER A 1035 -49.02 2.48 38.82
C SER A 1035 -47.92 2.51 39.87
N GLY A 1036 -46.68 2.82 39.48
CA GLY A 1036 -45.52 2.89 40.36
C GLY A 1036 -44.78 1.55 40.52
N VAL A 1037 -45.08 0.54 39.69
CA VAL A 1037 -44.37 -0.74 39.72
C VAL A 1037 -43.04 -0.60 38.99
N LEU A 1038 -41.95 -1.08 39.61
CA LEU A 1038 -40.62 -1.12 39.00
C LEU A 1038 -40.61 -2.15 37.87
N VAL A 1039 -40.21 -1.70 36.68
CA VAL A 1039 -40.19 -2.49 35.45
C VAL A 1039 -38.77 -2.97 35.15
N ARG A 1040 -37.79 -2.07 35.23
CA ARG A 1040 -36.39 -2.33 34.89
C ARG A 1040 -35.47 -1.43 35.71
N THR A 1041 -34.33 -1.97 36.11
CA THR A 1041 -33.19 -1.17 36.60
C THR A 1041 -31.99 -1.32 35.66
N ILE A 1042 -31.38 -0.20 35.28
CA ILE A 1042 -30.18 -0.16 34.45
C ILE A 1042 -29.10 0.61 35.23
N ASN A 1043 -27.95 -0.05 35.42
CA ASN A 1043 -26.78 0.55 36.07
C ASN A 1043 -25.82 1.02 34.99
N HIS A 1044 -25.77 2.33 34.75
CA HIS A 1044 -24.84 2.95 33.84
C HIS A 1044 -23.53 3.22 34.59
N ASN A 1045 -22.45 2.56 34.18
CA ASN A 1045 -21.09 2.78 34.67
C ASN A 1045 -20.13 2.72 33.48
N SER A 1046 -20.13 3.78 32.67
CA SER A 1046 -19.45 3.85 31.38
C SER A 1046 -18.88 5.24 31.16
N THR A 1047 -17.81 5.34 30.38
CA THR A 1047 -17.28 6.65 29.93
C THR A 1047 -18.13 7.27 28.82
N ASN A 1048 -19.06 6.50 28.24
CA ASN A 1048 -20.00 6.91 27.21
C ASN A 1048 -21.19 7.69 27.81
N GLN A 1049 -21.74 8.67 27.11
CA GLN A 1049 -22.92 9.43 27.55
C GLN A 1049 -24.27 8.80 27.16
N PHE A 1050 -24.23 7.65 26.46
CA PHE A 1050 -25.41 6.95 25.96
C PHE A 1050 -25.63 5.61 26.66
N GLU A 1051 -26.89 5.29 26.97
CA GLU A 1051 -27.30 4.01 27.54
C GLU A 1051 -28.59 3.53 26.88
N THR A 1052 -28.70 2.26 26.53
CA THR A 1052 -29.90 1.73 25.85
C THR A 1052 -30.80 0.95 26.80
N TRP A 1053 -32.11 1.04 26.56
CA TRP A 1053 -33.10 0.14 27.16
C TRP A 1053 -33.81 -0.62 26.05
N ASP A 1054 -33.71 -1.95 26.10
CA ASP A 1054 -34.28 -2.95 25.18
C ASP A 1054 -35.82 -3.07 25.24
N LEU A 1055 -36.49 -2.19 25.99
CA LEU A 1055 -37.93 -2.23 26.24
C LEU A 1055 -38.41 -3.54 26.88
N GLN A 1056 -37.55 -4.19 27.66
CA GLN A 1056 -37.88 -5.38 28.44
C GLN A 1056 -37.86 -5.09 29.94
N ASN A 1057 -38.59 -5.89 30.71
CA ASN A 1057 -38.49 -5.87 32.17
C ASN A 1057 -37.29 -6.68 32.67
N ASP A 1058 -37.07 -6.73 33.99
CA ASP A 1058 -35.96 -7.50 34.60
C ASP A 1058 -36.03 -9.02 34.35
N ASN A 1059 -37.19 -9.53 33.90
CA ASN A 1059 -37.40 -10.93 33.54
C ASN A 1059 -37.29 -11.18 32.02
N ASN A 1060 -36.78 -10.21 31.25
CA ASN A 1060 -36.64 -10.23 29.78
C ASN A 1060 -37.97 -10.39 29.02
N TYR A 1061 -39.09 -9.94 29.61
CA TYR A 1061 -40.36 -9.84 28.91
C TYR A 1061 -40.55 -8.43 28.32
N PRO A 1062 -40.99 -8.31 27.06
CA PRO A 1062 -41.34 -7.01 26.46
C PRO A 1062 -42.40 -6.26 27.27
N VAL A 1063 -42.23 -4.95 27.38
CA VAL A 1063 -43.19 -4.09 28.11
C VAL A 1063 -44.41 -3.74 27.25
N ALA A 1064 -45.53 -3.40 27.89
CA ALA A 1064 -46.75 -3.00 27.19
C ALA A 1064 -46.64 -1.58 26.58
N SER A 1065 -47.53 -1.26 25.64
CA SER A 1065 -47.72 0.14 25.22
C SER A 1065 -48.25 0.95 26.41
N GLY A 1066 -47.64 2.10 26.70
CA GLY A 1066 -47.99 2.91 27.85
C GLY A 1066 -47.02 4.07 28.09
N VAL A 1067 -47.29 4.84 29.15
CA VAL A 1067 -46.37 5.87 29.65
C VAL A 1067 -45.58 5.29 30.82
N TYR A 1068 -44.28 5.55 30.82
CA TYR A 1068 -43.33 5.12 31.83
C TYR A 1068 -42.70 6.34 32.50
N ILE A 1069 -42.46 6.24 33.80
CA ILE A 1069 -41.72 7.23 34.57
C ILE A 1069 -40.29 6.70 34.73
N VAL A 1070 -39.33 7.42 34.17
CA VAL A 1070 -37.92 7.07 34.31
C VAL A 1070 -37.32 7.95 35.41
N TYR A 1071 -36.87 7.31 36.49
CA TYR A 1071 -36.19 7.94 37.60
C TYR A 1071 -34.69 7.64 37.50
N ILE A 1072 -33.89 8.68 37.29
CA ILE A 1072 -32.44 8.57 37.10
C ILE A 1072 -31.76 9.15 38.33
N ASP A 1073 -31.04 8.30 39.05
CA ASP A 1073 -30.23 8.66 40.21
C ASP A 1073 -28.79 8.93 39.77
N LEU A 1074 -28.26 10.09 40.16
CA LEU A 1074 -26.96 10.61 39.71
C LEU A 1074 -26.06 10.79 40.95
N PRO A 1075 -25.49 9.68 41.46
CA PRO A 1075 -24.90 9.62 42.80
C PRO A 1075 -23.72 10.59 42.96
N ASP A 1076 -22.89 10.74 41.92
CA ASP A 1076 -21.72 11.61 41.95
C ASP A 1076 -22.08 13.10 42.08
N PHE A 1077 -23.33 13.48 41.78
CA PHE A 1077 -23.83 14.85 41.87
C PHE A 1077 -24.82 15.06 43.02
N GLY A 1078 -25.25 13.98 43.68
CA GLY A 1078 -26.31 14.03 44.70
C GLY A 1078 -27.64 14.55 44.15
N GLN A 1079 -27.94 14.28 42.88
CA GLN A 1079 -29.13 14.76 42.17
C GLN A 1079 -29.92 13.62 41.54
N THR A 1080 -31.16 13.91 41.16
CA THR A 1080 -32.05 12.96 40.51
C THR A 1080 -32.76 13.64 39.35
N LYS A 1081 -32.91 12.97 38.22
CA LYS A 1081 -33.68 13.43 37.06
C LYS A 1081 -34.89 12.52 36.85
N ILE A 1082 -36.04 13.11 36.55
CA ILE A 1082 -37.26 12.36 36.21
C ILE A 1082 -37.63 12.67 34.75
N LEU A 1083 -37.78 11.64 33.94
CA LEU A 1083 -38.27 11.73 32.55
C LEU A 1083 -39.60 10.97 32.42
N LYS A 1084 -40.41 11.38 31.44
CA LYS A 1084 -41.61 10.65 31.02
C LYS A 1084 -41.35 10.08 29.64
N LEU A 1085 -41.51 8.77 29.47
CA LEU A 1085 -41.30 8.05 28.23
C LEU A 1085 -42.61 7.40 27.77
N ALA A 1086 -43.05 7.68 26.56
CA ALA A 1086 -44.20 7.00 25.97
C ALA A 1086 -43.74 5.91 25.00
N ILE A 1087 -44.27 4.68 25.18
CA ILE A 1087 -44.00 3.52 24.33
C ILE A 1087 -45.30 3.12 23.66
N ILE A 1088 -45.28 3.02 22.33
CA ILE A 1088 -46.37 2.50 21.52
C ILE A 1088 -45.80 1.33 20.74
N ASN A 1089 -46.06 0.10 21.19
CA ASN A 1089 -45.63 -1.11 20.52
C ASN A 1089 -46.53 -1.44 19.30
N GLU A 1090 -45.94 -2.11 18.32
CA GLU A 1090 -46.67 -2.67 17.18
C GLU A 1090 -47.62 -3.78 17.63
N GLN A 1091 -48.71 -3.95 16.89
CA GLN A 1091 -49.66 -5.02 17.16
C GLN A 1091 -49.01 -6.38 16.88
N GLN A 1092 -48.67 -7.14 17.93
CA GLN A 1092 -47.98 -8.44 17.85
C GLN A 1092 -48.82 -9.61 17.25
N MET A 1093 -49.93 -9.34 16.55
CA MET A 1093 -50.77 -10.39 15.95
C MET A 1093 -50.82 -10.30 14.43
N LEU A 1094 -50.40 -11.36 13.75
CA LEU A 1094 -50.71 -11.60 12.33
C LEU A 1094 -52.23 -11.67 12.15
N LYS A 1095 -52.78 -10.81 11.28
CA LYS A 1095 -54.23 -10.74 11.01
C LYS A 1095 -54.71 -11.72 9.93
N VAL A 1096 -53.81 -12.48 9.30
CA VAL A 1096 -54.13 -13.51 8.30
C VAL A 1096 -53.12 -14.65 8.43
N TYR A 1097 -53.64 -15.88 8.48
CA TYR A 1097 -52.89 -17.14 8.47
C TYR A 1097 -52.56 -17.58 7.06
#